data_AF-A0A2M7P113-F1
#
_entry.id   AF-A0A2M7P113-F1
#
_cell.length_a   1.000
_cell.length_b   1.000
_cell.length_c   1.000
_cell.angle_alpha   90.00
_cell.angle_beta   90.00
_cell.angle_gamma   90.00
#
_symmetry.space_group_name_H-M   'P 1'
#
loop_
_entity.id
_entity.type
_entity.pdbx_description
1 polymer ?
#
loop_
_entity_poly.entity_id
_entity_poly.type
_entity_poly.pdbx_seq_one_letter_code
_entity_poly.pdbx_strand_id
1 'polypeptide(L)'
;MQEQIEETGHIQQNLFNRIKDRYPKRLTISSHHITDLISRRLIIKKTGAMEQLQSIYKQLRDVFSYLEISFERFAEIYPVHPYTMKMLEGLMRLFSQHRGVVDYIHYQIMGDQSRKIQGILDHDAKYLLSPDTIFDHFSLRIREMVETQSYYNIVYRYFEQHIPEIFEDTSHRELSMRLIKILILTEISPLENRHTLRELADMLLHRVSGIESSINYDFLKEVILDKLLQEASYIKSEPAKTSLDTVYFLDLEANVAQIIAQEIKAILKDMDRSTVLSEVLNLINPVYLPLADMMRVRVYKTLIQWQNTSREGRVLLRDLRGVSLQEIQRLYGEILTTEVDFCLLMGMPEDVTKQQEYIKQLLEFDHGDRHTKCTIVWLPAPIVDMDRIFVMYAHLMLRKQIAANPEAKEMLNILNEMLEKETALVKELVINAYFNGTIFSIEKTLEVNFHQMGYLPFEKMLSTVLNDVLSVVYPRHREIMPYIESISRHMVETLWDKFIALGKITLKEARDKGVYNPIEGVLMPMGMVKRSGNYFSLSIESDKNELLSSYLSYILPDNPIPVSDIYLKIRKGIWGLTRHSFYLLTSILLQSGYLTPYKDGRVVNFSSSSKLYTDGIGELGEGKLIEAQYQSILKDASFIWSASPIEPFNLSLQKGLWDMVIKFKHSAEKDCQEILGLIQRYSDYASFGRIPLRDIEEKNRFIIQFCDEIKTSYDSKQGLERVLKFIQENPQVGAVFSEVSWVSKFLLAEVEEYTRIFSYLTHPRMFIPASISQLKVEHQRLLDGLLNIGNVILKGEFEGYKRNFYVFYEGYQSTYIAAHQEFYGDEYFQRISGIRQTIEYGLLERLSTLSLIVVKNDLVRVEQLLRESPSICRRNLRGEIGFSPQCSCGYKLGDTVSGPGIEEIMNILVSGIGEYICGLQSGKAREKLEIYMRHLSELSMLEECKVFVDRRYDGTNK
;
A
#
# COMPACT_ATOMS: atom_id res chain seq x y z
N MET A 1 -15.67 -3.51 83.14
CA MET A 1 -14.37 -2.84 83.32
C MET A 1 -13.19 -3.76 83.05
N GLN A 2 -13.17 -5.00 83.57
CA GLN A 2 -12.06 -5.95 83.33
C GLN A 2 -12.00 -6.48 81.88
N GLU A 3 -13.14 -6.89 81.28
CA GLU A 3 -13.21 -7.28 79.84
C GLU A 3 -12.96 -6.08 78.89
N GLN A 4 -13.45 -4.89 79.22
CA GLN A 4 -13.21 -3.67 78.41
C GLN A 4 -11.72 -3.27 78.33
N ILE A 5 -10.88 -3.72 79.26
CA ILE A 5 -9.43 -3.48 79.24
C ILE A 5 -8.72 -4.55 78.40
N GLU A 6 -9.30 -5.75 78.28
CA GLU A 6 -8.75 -6.87 77.48
C GLU A 6 -9.10 -6.75 75.99
N GLU A 7 -10.24 -6.13 75.65
CA GLU A 7 -10.68 -5.91 74.25
C GLU A 7 -10.06 -4.65 73.59
N THR A 8 -9.49 -3.71 74.35
CA THR A 8 -8.82 -2.53 73.79
C THR A 8 -7.37 -2.83 73.39
N GLY A 9 -7.14 -3.23 72.14
CA GLY A 9 -5.82 -3.52 71.56
C GLY A 9 -4.80 -2.36 71.47
N HIS A 10 -5.00 -1.25 72.20
CA HIS A 10 -4.15 -0.05 72.15
C HIS A 10 -3.45 0.32 73.47
N ILE A 11 -3.40 -0.59 74.45
CA ILE A 11 -2.66 -0.35 75.71
C ILE A 11 -1.31 -1.10 75.67
N GLN A 12 -0.20 -0.39 75.90
CA GLN A 12 1.14 -0.99 75.99
C GLN A 12 1.17 -2.10 77.06
N GLN A 13 1.73 -3.27 76.73
CA GLN A 13 1.78 -4.49 77.58
C GLN A 13 2.27 -4.22 79.02
N ASN A 14 3.18 -3.27 79.21
CA ASN A 14 3.71 -2.88 80.52
C ASN A 14 2.67 -2.16 81.40
N LEU A 15 1.76 -1.37 80.81
CA LEU A 15 0.67 -0.74 81.54
C LEU A 15 -0.40 -1.77 81.92
N PHE A 16 -0.68 -2.72 81.02
CA PHE A 16 -1.58 -3.84 81.25
C PHE A 16 -1.11 -4.71 82.42
N ASN A 17 0.17 -5.06 82.47
CA ASN A 17 0.75 -5.83 83.58
C ASN A 17 0.69 -5.07 84.91
N ARG A 18 0.91 -3.75 84.93
CA ARG A 18 0.75 -2.91 86.14
C ARG A 18 -0.70 -2.82 86.61
N ILE A 19 -1.68 -2.86 85.70
CA ILE A 19 -3.10 -2.94 86.05
C ILE A 19 -3.41 -4.33 86.61
N LYS A 20 -2.89 -5.39 86.00
CA LYS A 20 -3.04 -6.79 86.41
C LYS A 20 -2.48 -7.04 87.82
N ASP A 21 -1.35 -6.43 88.16
CA ASP A 21 -0.73 -6.48 89.50
C ASP A 21 -1.56 -5.80 90.59
N ARG A 22 -2.42 -4.82 90.23
CA ARG A 22 -3.33 -4.16 91.17
C ARG A 22 -4.58 -5.00 91.51
N TYR A 23 -4.80 -6.12 90.82
CA TYR A 23 -5.89 -7.06 91.08
C TYR A 23 -5.34 -8.46 91.40
N PRO A 24 -4.76 -8.67 92.61
CA PRO A 24 -4.05 -9.91 92.96
C PRO A 24 -4.95 -11.16 93.09
N LYS A 25 -6.28 -10.99 93.16
CA LYS A 25 -7.24 -12.11 93.19
C LYS A 25 -7.98 -12.19 91.86
N ARG A 26 -7.70 -13.23 91.06
CA ARG A 26 -8.56 -13.61 89.93
C ARG A 26 -9.71 -14.44 90.48
N LEU A 27 -10.93 -13.88 90.47
CA LEU A 27 -12.13 -14.64 90.78
C LEU A 27 -12.54 -15.41 89.53
N THR A 28 -12.33 -16.72 89.51
CA THR A 28 -12.78 -17.58 88.42
C THR A 28 -14.11 -18.23 88.78
N ILE A 29 -15.12 -18.04 87.93
CA ILE A 29 -16.38 -18.81 87.98
C ILE A 29 -16.07 -20.23 87.51
N SER A 30 -16.36 -21.24 88.36
CA SER A 30 -16.28 -22.66 88.03
C SER A 30 -17.69 -23.22 87.85
N SER A 31 -17.81 -24.47 87.40
CA SER A 31 -19.09 -25.17 87.33
C SER A 31 -19.83 -25.26 88.66
N HIS A 32 -19.10 -25.30 89.78
CA HIS A 32 -19.67 -25.21 91.12
C HIS A 32 -20.39 -23.86 91.34
N HIS A 33 -19.79 -22.76 90.88
CA HIS A 33 -20.40 -21.43 90.98
C HIS A 33 -21.65 -21.29 90.10
N ILE A 34 -21.68 -21.91 88.90
CA ILE A 34 -22.88 -21.91 88.04
C ILE A 34 -23.97 -22.80 88.63
N THR A 35 -23.61 -23.96 89.20
CA THR A 35 -24.52 -24.86 89.93
C THR A 35 -25.17 -24.12 91.10
N ASP A 36 -24.38 -23.39 91.90
CA ASP A 36 -24.89 -22.58 93.01
C ASP A 36 -25.78 -21.43 92.52
N LEU A 37 -25.44 -20.79 91.38
CA LEU A 37 -26.27 -19.76 90.77
C LEU A 37 -27.66 -20.31 90.40
N ILE A 38 -27.72 -21.46 89.74
CA ILE A 38 -28.98 -22.11 89.36
C ILE A 38 -29.78 -22.47 90.61
N SER A 39 -29.18 -23.26 91.52
CA SER A 39 -29.87 -23.90 92.63
C SER A 39 -30.27 -22.95 93.78
N ARG A 40 -29.57 -21.81 93.93
CA ARG A 40 -29.80 -20.88 95.06
C ARG A 40 -30.32 -19.51 94.66
N ARG A 41 -30.13 -19.07 93.41
CA ARG A 41 -30.45 -17.69 92.98
C ARG A 41 -31.45 -17.61 91.85
N LEU A 42 -31.28 -18.40 90.79
CA LEU A 42 -32.16 -18.33 89.62
C LEU A 42 -33.42 -19.16 89.83
N ILE A 43 -33.33 -20.28 90.56
CA ILE A 43 -34.45 -21.20 90.74
C ILE A 43 -34.66 -21.46 92.22
N ILE A 44 -35.82 -21.00 92.70
CA ILE A 44 -36.28 -21.28 94.06
C ILE A 44 -37.31 -22.40 93.99
N LYS A 45 -36.95 -23.58 94.51
CA LYS A 45 -37.84 -24.76 94.52
C LYS A 45 -39.02 -24.52 95.48
N LYS A 46 -40.23 -24.80 95.00
CA LYS A 46 -41.47 -24.70 95.81
C LYS A 46 -41.50 -25.80 96.87
N THR A 47 -42.23 -25.58 97.97
CA THR A 47 -42.47 -26.61 98.99
C THR A 47 -43.16 -27.82 98.35
N GLY A 48 -42.63 -29.03 98.56
CA GLY A 48 -43.10 -30.27 97.92
C GLY A 48 -42.49 -30.56 96.54
N ALA A 49 -41.64 -29.68 95.98
CA ALA A 49 -41.03 -29.88 94.67
C ALA A 49 -40.16 -31.16 94.58
N MET A 50 -39.52 -31.59 95.67
CA MET A 50 -38.63 -32.76 95.64
C MET A 50 -39.38 -34.06 95.30
N GLU A 51 -40.62 -34.23 95.76
CA GLU A 51 -41.45 -35.40 95.41
C GLU A 51 -41.83 -35.39 93.92
N GLN A 52 -42.17 -34.22 93.38
CA GLN A 52 -42.44 -34.07 91.95
C GLN A 52 -41.19 -34.30 91.09
N LEU A 53 -40.03 -33.76 91.49
CA LEU A 53 -38.76 -34.00 90.82
C LEU A 53 -38.38 -35.48 90.84
N GLN A 54 -38.64 -36.18 91.94
CA GLN A 54 -38.39 -37.62 92.03
C GLN A 54 -39.31 -38.40 91.08
N SER A 55 -40.57 -37.99 90.92
CA SER A 55 -41.48 -38.57 89.92
C SER A 55 -41.01 -38.29 88.48
N ILE A 56 -40.56 -37.08 88.18
CA ILE A 56 -40.07 -36.70 86.84
C ILE A 56 -38.79 -37.48 86.52
N TYR A 57 -37.84 -37.53 87.47
CA TYR A 57 -36.60 -38.29 87.32
C TYR A 57 -36.86 -39.79 87.11
N LYS A 58 -37.82 -40.37 87.86
CA LYS A 58 -38.22 -41.77 87.67
C LYS A 58 -38.79 -42.00 86.27
N GLN A 59 -39.70 -41.13 85.81
CA GLN A 59 -40.26 -41.23 84.45
C GLN A 59 -39.18 -41.11 83.37
N LEU A 60 -38.20 -40.22 83.56
CA LEU A 60 -37.07 -40.10 82.64
C LEU A 60 -36.22 -41.37 82.61
N ARG A 61 -35.90 -41.95 83.78
CA ARG A 61 -35.14 -43.22 83.88
C ARG A 61 -35.90 -44.42 83.31
N ASP A 62 -37.23 -44.45 83.44
CA ASP A 62 -38.07 -45.51 82.88
C ASP A 62 -38.05 -45.46 81.33
N VAL A 63 -38.01 -44.26 80.75
CA VAL A 63 -37.98 -44.04 79.29
C VAL A 63 -36.56 -44.17 78.71
N PHE A 64 -35.54 -43.73 79.47
CA PHE A 64 -34.12 -43.76 79.13
C PHE A 64 -33.37 -44.57 80.18
N SER A 65 -33.46 -45.90 80.07
CA SER A 65 -32.93 -46.84 81.05
C SER A 65 -31.40 -46.78 81.22
N TYR A 66 -30.69 -46.27 80.23
CA TYR A 66 -29.23 -46.16 80.24
C TYR A 66 -28.70 -44.82 80.75
N LEU A 67 -29.59 -43.88 81.12
CA LEU A 67 -29.22 -42.52 81.55
C LEU A 67 -28.32 -42.50 82.79
N GLU A 68 -27.03 -42.18 82.64
CA GLU A 68 -26.04 -42.20 83.73
C GLU A 68 -26.01 -40.90 84.57
N ILE A 69 -27.15 -40.52 85.15
CA ILE A 69 -27.29 -39.29 85.95
C ILE A 69 -27.82 -39.64 87.34
N SER A 70 -27.24 -39.11 88.42
CA SER A 70 -27.77 -39.29 89.78
C SER A 70 -28.96 -38.36 90.07
N PHE A 71 -29.89 -38.79 90.92
CA PHE A 71 -31.04 -37.97 91.31
C PHE A 71 -30.60 -36.69 92.01
N GLU A 72 -29.57 -36.75 92.85
CA GLU A 72 -29.05 -35.59 93.57
C GLU A 72 -28.58 -34.51 92.60
N ARG A 73 -27.82 -34.90 91.57
CA ARG A 73 -27.31 -33.97 90.57
C ARG A 73 -28.44 -33.43 89.70
N PHE A 74 -29.37 -34.28 89.28
CA PHE A 74 -30.55 -33.85 88.53
C PHE A 74 -31.40 -32.84 89.30
N ALA A 75 -31.72 -33.14 90.55
CA ALA A 75 -32.55 -32.27 91.39
C ALA A 75 -31.84 -30.94 91.71
N GLU A 76 -30.52 -30.93 91.87
CA GLU A 76 -29.75 -29.73 92.18
C GLU A 76 -29.93 -28.63 91.12
N ILE A 77 -29.72 -28.97 89.84
CA ILE A 77 -29.70 -28.02 88.72
C ILE A 77 -30.97 -28.00 87.86
N TYR A 78 -32.00 -28.76 88.23
CA TYR A 78 -33.28 -28.77 87.51
C TYR A 78 -33.84 -27.35 87.28
N PRO A 79 -34.33 -27.01 86.07
CA PRO A 79 -34.63 -27.87 84.92
C PRO A 79 -33.48 -27.97 83.88
N VAL A 80 -32.23 -27.69 84.26
CA VAL A 80 -31.10 -27.82 83.35
C VAL A 80 -30.67 -29.29 83.24
N HIS A 81 -30.50 -29.78 82.02
CA HIS A 81 -30.00 -31.13 81.80
C HIS A 81 -28.53 -31.24 82.26
N PRO A 82 -28.12 -32.27 83.02
CA PRO A 82 -26.73 -32.39 83.50
C PRO A 82 -25.67 -32.44 82.40
N TYR A 83 -25.94 -33.05 81.24
CA TYR A 83 -25.04 -32.98 80.09
C TYR A 83 -24.88 -31.56 79.52
N THR A 84 -25.89 -30.68 79.67
CA THR A 84 -25.77 -29.27 79.25
C THR A 84 -24.73 -28.56 80.09
N MET A 85 -24.71 -28.83 81.40
CA MET A 85 -23.68 -28.29 82.29
C MET A 85 -22.29 -28.82 81.95
N LYS A 86 -22.17 -30.12 81.69
CA LYS A 86 -20.90 -30.75 81.28
C LYS A 86 -20.37 -30.15 79.97
N MET A 87 -21.23 -30.05 78.95
CA MET A 87 -20.88 -29.47 77.65
C MET A 87 -20.48 -27.99 77.78
N LEU A 88 -21.20 -27.21 78.58
CA LEU A 88 -20.84 -25.80 78.86
C LEU A 88 -19.46 -25.67 79.51
N GLU A 89 -19.09 -26.57 80.44
CA GLU A 89 -17.77 -26.59 81.07
C GLU A 89 -16.65 -26.74 80.04
N GLY A 90 -16.82 -27.66 79.08
CA GLY A 90 -15.87 -27.85 77.98
C GLY A 90 -15.71 -26.61 77.09
N LEU A 91 -16.81 -25.88 76.90
CA LEU A 91 -16.89 -24.72 76.00
C LEU A 91 -16.55 -23.37 76.68
N MET A 92 -16.33 -23.32 78.00
CA MET A 92 -16.09 -22.06 78.74
C MET A 92 -14.91 -21.24 78.20
N ARG A 93 -13.92 -21.89 77.58
CA ARG A 93 -12.76 -21.21 76.99
C ARG A 93 -13.10 -20.45 75.71
N LEU A 94 -14.13 -20.88 74.97
CA LEU A 94 -14.53 -20.28 73.69
C LEU A 94 -15.48 -19.09 73.86
N PHE A 95 -16.29 -19.06 74.92
CA PHE A 95 -17.41 -18.11 75.05
C PHE A 95 -17.25 -17.04 76.16
N SER A 96 -16.01 -16.68 76.54
CA SER A 96 -15.67 -15.85 77.72
C SER A 96 -16.14 -16.47 79.04
N GLN A 97 -15.18 -16.65 79.97
CA GLN A 97 -15.33 -17.47 81.17
C GLN A 97 -16.41 -17.00 82.17
N HIS A 98 -16.86 -15.74 82.11
CA HIS A 98 -17.66 -15.16 83.20
C HIS A 98 -19.01 -14.57 82.79
N ARG A 99 -19.11 -13.83 81.68
CA ARG A 99 -20.39 -13.20 81.29
C ARG A 99 -21.24 -14.08 80.37
N GLY A 100 -20.63 -14.75 79.40
CA GLY A 100 -21.36 -15.53 78.39
C GLY A 100 -22.15 -16.71 78.96
N VAL A 101 -21.54 -17.53 79.81
CA VAL A 101 -22.18 -18.73 80.39
C VAL A 101 -23.25 -18.36 81.43
N VAL A 102 -23.00 -17.32 82.23
CA VAL A 102 -23.97 -16.80 83.20
C VAL A 102 -25.15 -16.17 82.47
N ASP A 103 -24.91 -15.38 81.42
CA ASP A 103 -25.95 -14.81 80.58
C ASP A 103 -26.76 -15.91 79.90
N TYR A 104 -26.12 -16.95 79.35
CA TYR A 104 -26.80 -18.11 78.76
C TYR A 104 -27.78 -18.74 79.75
N ILE A 105 -27.29 -19.16 80.93
CA ILE A 105 -28.12 -19.82 81.94
C ILE A 105 -29.24 -18.89 82.42
N HIS A 106 -28.94 -17.61 82.67
CA HIS A 106 -29.94 -16.64 83.11
C HIS A 106 -31.06 -16.47 82.08
N TYR A 107 -30.72 -16.20 80.82
CA TYR A 107 -31.72 -15.92 79.78
C TYR A 107 -32.48 -17.18 79.35
N GLN A 108 -31.86 -18.36 79.34
CA GLN A 108 -32.58 -19.60 79.06
C GLN A 108 -33.53 -19.99 80.21
N ILE A 109 -33.18 -19.69 81.46
CA ILE A 109 -34.06 -19.96 82.60
C ILE A 109 -35.22 -18.95 82.67
N MET A 110 -34.91 -17.66 82.65
CA MET A 110 -35.89 -16.58 82.90
C MET A 110 -36.61 -16.08 81.64
N GLY A 111 -36.07 -16.35 80.45
CA GLY A 111 -36.52 -15.78 79.19
C GLY A 111 -35.97 -14.37 78.92
N ASP A 112 -35.98 -13.97 77.65
CA ASP A 112 -35.64 -12.63 77.19
C ASP A 112 -36.43 -12.28 75.92
N GLN A 113 -37.42 -11.39 76.05
CA GLN A 113 -38.24 -10.94 74.93
C GLN A 113 -37.43 -10.18 73.85
N SER A 114 -36.37 -9.46 74.24
CA SER A 114 -35.54 -8.71 73.29
C SER A 114 -34.73 -9.64 72.37
N ARG A 115 -34.36 -10.82 72.88
CA ARG A 115 -33.65 -11.88 72.15
C ARG A 115 -34.56 -12.97 71.59
N LYS A 116 -35.88 -12.85 71.79
CA LYS A 116 -36.89 -13.86 71.45
C LYS A 116 -36.61 -15.24 72.10
N ILE A 117 -36.03 -15.25 73.29
CA ILE A 117 -35.80 -16.48 74.07
C ILE A 117 -36.98 -16.67 75.02
N GLN A 118 -37.73 -17.76 74.85
CA GLN A 118 -38.75 -18.17 75.82
C GLN A 118 -38.07 -18.83 77.02
N GLY A 119 -38.44 -18.44 78.24
CA GLY A 119 -37.86 -19.02 79.45
C GLY A 119 -38.28 -20.47 79.63
N ILE A 120 -37.36 -21.33 80.08
CA ILE A 120 -37.70 -22.74 80.34
C ILE A 120 -38.72 -22.90 81.47
N LEU A 121 -38.81 -21.93 82.38
CA LEU A 121 -39.81 -21.95 83.45
C LEU A 121 -41.25 -21.80 82.93
N ASP A 122 -41.42 -21.36 81.68
CA ASP A 122 -42.72 -21.29 81.00
C ASP A 122 -43.10 -22.59 80.28
N HIS A 123 -42.22 -23.60 80.29
CA HIS A 123 -42.45 -24.90 79.65
C HIS A 123 -43.01 -25.95 80.63
N ASP A 124 -43.48 -27.08 80.10
CA ASP A 124 -43.89 -28.24 80.91
C ASP A 124 -42.71 -28.74 81.76
N ALA A 125 -42.99 -29.18 82.99
CA ALA A 125 -41.98 -29.62 83.95
C ALA A 125 -41.11 -30.82 83.46
N LYS A 126 -41.54 -31.54 82.42
CA LYS A 126 -40.76 -32.62 81.82
C LYS A 126 -39.75 -32.14 80.78
N TYR A 127 -39.85 -30.88 80.33
CA TYR A 127 -38.91 -30.29 79.39
C TYR A 127 -37.67 -29.80 80.13
N LEU A 128 -36.48 -30.17 79.60
CA LEU A 128 -35.19 -29.84 80.19
C LEU A 128 -34.37 -29.00 79.23
N LEU A 129 -33.52 -28.11 79.77
CA LEU A 129 -32.61 -27.31 78.96
C LEU A 129 -31.48 -28.21 78.47
N SER A 130 -31.59 -28.69 77.23
CA SER A 130 -30.68 -29.66 76.62
C SER A 130 -29.46 -28.99 75.93
N PRO A 131 -28.38 -29.75 75.65
CA PRO A 131 -27.12 -29.18 75.18
C PRO A 131 -27.19 -28.44 73.83
N ASP A 132 -28.09 -28.85 72.93
CA ASP A 132 -28.28 -28.25 71.60
C ASP A 132 -28.57 -26.74 71.65
N THR A 133 -29.24 -26.27 72.69
CA THR A 133 -29.59 -24.85 72.87
C THR A 133 -28.38 -23.95 73.13
N ILE A 134 -27.22 -24.53 73.53
CA ILE A 134 -25.94 -23.82 73.66
C ILE A 134 -25.50 -23.30 72.29
N PHE A 135 -25.64 -24.11 71.25
CA PHE A 135 -25.23 -23.74 69.89
C PHE A 135 -25.98 -22.50 69.43
N ASP A 136 -27.30 -22.45 69.61
CA ASP A 136 -28.12 -21.33 69.16
C ASP A 136 -27.72 -20.03 69.85
N HIS A 137 -27.48 -20.07 71.17
CA HIS A 137 -27.10 -18.91 71.94
C HIS A 137 -25.72 -18.35 71.56
N PHE A 138 -24.77 -19.22 71.19
CA PHE A 138 -23.40 -18.82 70.84
C PHE A 138 -23.10 -18.87 69.33
N SER A 139 -24.11 -19.09 68.50
CA SER A 139 -23.99 -19.24 67.03
C SER A 139 -23.18 -18.13 66.37
N LEU A 140 -23.40 -16.87 66.75
CA LEU A 140 -22.64 -15.72 66.24
C LEU A 140 -21.14 -15.83 66.55
N ARG A 141 -20.79 -16.24 67.78
CA ARG A 141 -19.39 -16.41 68.18
C ARG A 141 -18.73 -17.60 67.51
N ILE A 142 -19.45 -18.72 67.40
CA ILE A 142 -18.99 -19.91 66.67
C ILE A 142 -18.66 -19.54 65.21
N ARG A 143 -19.45 -18.65 64.61
CA ARG A 143 -19.24 -18.13 63.25
C ARG A 143 -18.05 -17.16 63.13
N GLU A 144 -17.77 -16.36 64.15
CA GLU A 144 -16.74 -15.31 64.13
C GLU A 144 -15.31 -15.83 64.45
N MET A 145 -15.18 -16.91 65.22
CA MET A 145 -13.88 -17.47 65.60
C MET A 145 -13.28 -18.34 64.50
N VAL A 146 -12.01 -18.10 64.14
CA VAL A 146 -11.31 -18.78 63.03
C VAL A 146 -11.26 -20.30 63.23
N GLU A 147 -11.11 -20.75 64.48
CA GLU A 147 -11.00 -22.17 64.83
C GLU A 147 -12.33 -22.93 64.73
N THR A 148 -13.48 -22.24 64.78
CA THR A 148 -14.82 -22.86 64.80
C THR A 148 -15.71 -22.48 63.62
N GLN A 149 -15.34 -21.45 62.85
CA GLN A 149 -16.15 -20.90 61.76
C GLN A 149 -16.54 -21.95 60.71
N SER A 150 -15.66 -22.92 60.42
CA SER A 150 -15.91 -23.96 59.42
C SER A 150 -17.10 -24.85 59.79
N TYR A 151 -17.29 -25.14 61.08
CA TYR A 151 -18.44 -25.91 61.55
C TYR A 151 -19.76 -25.15 61.40
N TYR A 152 -19.73 -23.82 61.42
CA TYR A 152 -20.91 -23.01 61.15
C TYR A 152 -21.14 -22.80 59.64
N ASN A 153 -20.16 -22.26 58.93
CA ASN A 153 -20.30 -21.83 57.54
C ASN A 153 -20.40 -23.00 56.55
N ILE A 154 -19.78 -24.15 56.88
CA ILE A 154 -19.78 -25.33 56.02
C ILE A 154 -20.77 -26.35 56.56
N VAL A 155 -20.52 -26.90 57.76
CA VAL A 155 -21.28 -28.07 58.26
C VAL A 155 -22.71 -27.72 58.64
N TYR A 156 -22.93 -26.72 59.51
CA TYR A 156 -24.27 -26.33 59.93
C TYR A 156 -25.12 -25.85 58.74
N ARG A 157 -24.56 -24.99 57.87
CA ARG A 157 -25.27 -24.50 56.66
C ARG A 157 -25.62 -25.62 55.68
N TYR A 158 -24.72 -26.57 55.49
CA TYR A 158 -24.99 -27.76 54.68
C TYR A 158 -26.21 -28.51 55.21
N PHE A 159 -26.20 -28.88 56.50
CA PHE A 159 -27.31 -29.62 57.10
C PHE A 159 -28.62 -28.81 57.16
N GLU A 160 -28.55 -27.50 57.40
CA GLU A 160 -29.72 -26.60 57.37
C GLU A 160 -30.41 -26.60 56.00
N GLN A 161 -29.65 -26.69 54.90
CA GLN A 161 -30.19 -26.75 53.54
C GLN A 161 -30.68 -28.15 53.14
N HIS A 162 -29.97 -29.21 53.55
CA HIS A 162 -30.20 -30.57 53.03
C HIS A 162 -31.12 -31.43 53.91
N ILE A 163 -31.22 -31.18 55.22
CA ILE A 163 -32.15 -31.93 56.10
C ILE A 163 -33.62 -31.88 55.61
N PRO A 164 -34.15 -30.77 55.08
CA PRO A 164 -35.48 -30.73 54.48
C PRO A 164 -35.68 -31.67 53.29
N GLU A 165 -34.61 -32.00 52.55
CA GLU A 165 -34.63 -32.93 51.43
C GLU A 165 -34.50 -34.39 51.88
N ILE A 166 -33.70 -34.64 52.94
CA ILE A 166 -33.47 -35.98 53.50
C ILE A 166 -34.70 -36.47 54.28
N PHE A 167 -35.37 -35.60 55.04
CA PHE A 167 -36.50 -35.97 55.88
C PHE A 167 -37.78 -35.27 55.44
N GLU A 168 -38.88 -36.01 55.28
CA GLU A 168 -40.19 -35.42 54.98
C GLU A 168 -40.90 -34.92 56.25
N ASP A 169 -40.80 -35.68 57.36
CA ASP A 169 -41.42 -35.34 58.64
C ASP A 169 -40.71 -34.17 59.34
N THR A 170 -41.50 -33.19 59.78
CA THR A 170 -41.03 -32.00 60.51
C THR A 170 -40.40 -32.37 61.85
N SER A 171 -40.93 -33.38 62.55
CA SER A 171 -40.37 -33.86 63.83
C SER A 171 -38.96 -34.43 63.64
N HIS A 172 -38.75 -35.20 62.57
CA HIS A 172 -37.43 -35.76 62.24
C HIS A 172 -36.45 -34.66 61.83
N ARG A 173 -36.88 -33.65 61.05
CA ARG A 173 -36.03 -32.51 60.68
C ARG A 173 -35.53 -31.76 61.93
N GLU A 174 -36.43 -31.50 62.88
CA GLU A 174 -36.08 -30.80 64.12
C GLU A 174 -35.12 -31.64 64.96
N LEU A 175 -35.39 -32.93 65.13
CA LEU A 175 -34.52 -33.84 65.87
C LEU A 175 -33.12 -33.95 65.24
N SER A 176 -33.04 -34.09 63.92
CA SER A 176 -31.77 -34.12 63.16
C SER A 176 -30.99 -32.82 63.34
N MET A 177 -31.64 -31.67 63.27
CA MET A 177 -30.96 -30.38 63.50
C MET A 177 -30.43 -30.26 64.93
N ARG A 178 -31.19 -30.69 65.95
CA ARG A 178 -30.73 -30.71 67.34
C ARG A 178 -29.52 -31.62 67.52
N LEU A 179 -29.53 -32.79 66.89
CA LEU A 179 -28.40 -33.73 66.87
C LEU A 179 -27.15 -33.11 66.24
N ILE A 180 -27.27 -32.49 65.07
CA ILE A 180 -26.13 -31.84 64.38
C ILE A 180 -25.54 -30.73 65.24
N LYS A 181 -26.37 -29.92 65.92
CA LYS A 181 -25.89 -28.89 66.87
C LYS A 181 -25.05 -29.51 67.99
N ILE A 182 -25.48 -30.63 68.57
CA ILE A 182 -24.71 -31.33 69.62
C ILE A 182 -23.38 -31.83 69.06
N LEU A 183 -23.37 -32.47 67.89
CA LEU A 183 -22.14 -32.97 67.27
C LEU A 183 -21.15 -31.83 66.96
N ILE A 184 -21.63 -30.67 66.52
CA ILE A 184 -20.79 -29.49 66.34
C ILE A 184 -20.20 -29.03 67.68
N LEU A 185 -21.02 -28.92 68.72
CA LEU A 185 -20.56 -28.53 70.05
C LEU A 185 -19.50 -29.49 70.60
N THR A 186 -19.63 -30.79 70.33
CA THR A 186 -18.65 -31.81 70.69
C THR A 186 -17.32 -31.60 69.95
N GLU A 187 -17.33 -31.42 68.63
CA GLU A 187 -16.09 -31.27 67.85
C GLU A 187 -15.35 -29.95 68.11
N ILE A 188 -16.06 -28.86 68.48
CA ILE A 188 -15.40 -27.60 68.85
C ILE A 188 -14.93 -27.59 70.32
N SER A 189 -15.42 -28.49 71.16
CA SER A 189 -15.07 -28.52 72.58
C SER A 189 -13.71 -29.21 72.80
N PRO A 190 -12.71 -28.51 73.39
CA PRO A 190 -11.38 -29.08 73.61
C PRO A 190 -11.30 -30.10 74.76
N LEU A 191 -12.37 -30.26 75.54
CA LEU A 191 -12.42 -31.11 76.75
C LEU A 191 -13.46 -32.23 76.67
N GLU A 192 -14.32 -32.23 75.65
CA GLU A 192 -15.32 -33.30 75.48
C GLU A 192 -14.76 -34.43 74.62
N ASN A 193 -15.12 -35.66 74.98
CA ASN A 193 -14.89 -36.82 74.12
C ASN A 193 -16.06 -36.96 73.16
N ARG A 194 -15.82 -37.56 71.99
CA ARG A 194 -16.88 -37.92 71.04
C ARG A 194 -17.92 -38.83 71.70
N HIS A 195 -19.18 -38.57 71.41
CA HIS A 195 -20.29 -39.22 72.10
C HIS A 195 -20.76 -40.49 71.39
N THR A 196 -21.13 -41.47 72.21
CA THR A 196 -21.78 -42.70 71.77
C THR A 196 -23.26 -42.47 71.42
N LEU A 197 -23.87 -43.39 70.67
CA LEU A 197 -25.31 -43.40 70.42
C LEU A 197 -26.14 -43.26 71.70
N ARG A 198 -25.73 -43.97 72.75
CA ARG A 198 -26.36 -43.90 74.08
C ARG A 198 -26.36 -42.48 74.64
N GLU A 199 -25.19 -41.85 74.68
CA GLU A 199 -25.04 -40.50 75.21
C GLU A 199 -25.80 -39.46 74.36
N LEU A 200 -25.79 -39.58 73.03
CA LEU A 200 -26.52 -38.68 72.15
C LEU A 200 -28.05 -38.77 72.36
N ALA A 201 -28.59 -39.99 72.52
CA ALA A 201 -30.00 -40.19 72.84
C ALA A 201 -30.36 -39.59 74.22
N ASP A 202 -29.50 -39.81 75.22
CA ASP A 202 -29.66 -39.30 76.57
C ASP A 202 -29.55 -37.76 76.64
N MET A 203 -28.83 -37.12 75.72
CA MET A 203 -28.77 -35.65 75.61
C MET A 203 -30.00 -35.04 74.93
N LEU A 204 -30.54 -35.70 73.90
CA LEU A 204 -31.68 -35.20 73.12
C LEU A 204 -33.02 -35.41 73.83
N LEU A 205 -33.11 -36.48 74.64
CA LEU A 205 -34.31 -36.91 75.37
C LEU A 205 -35.58 -36.97 74.49
N HIS A 206 -35.42 -37.33 73.22
CA HIS A 206 -36.54 -37.46 72.29
C HIS A 206 -37.31 -38.75 72.56
N ARG A 207 -38.55 -38.61 73.03
CA ARG A 207 -39.39 -39.74 73.43
C ARG A 207 -40.27 -40.21 72.27
N VAL A 208 -40.05 -41.45 71.84
CA VAL A 208 -40.84 -42.14 70.81
C VAL A 208 -41.80 -43.14 71.45
N SER A 209 -41.33 -43.93 72.42
CA SER A 209 -42.14 -44.89 73.18
C SER A 209 -41.92 -44.74 74.68
N GLY A 210 -42.99 -44.94 75.45
CA GLY A 210 -42.97 -45.00 76.92
C GLY A 210 -43.09 -46.42 77.50
N ILE A 211 -43.20 -47.43 76.64
CA ILE A 211 -43.48 -48.83 77.04
C ILE A 211 -42.19 -49.64 77.06
N GLU A 212 -41.30 -49.42 76.08
CA GLU A 212 -40.01 -50.09 75.97
C GLU A 212 -38.93 -49.03 75.72
N SER A 213 -37.90 -49.00 76.56
CA SER A 213 -36.88 -47.96 76.54
C SER A 213 -35.89 -48.09 75.38
N SER A 214 -35.61 -49.32 74.93
CA SER A 214 -34.74 -49.64 73.78
C SER A 214 -35.15 -48.91 72.50
N ILE A 215 -36.47 -48.83 72.24
CA ILE A 215 -37.05 -48.19 71.05
C ILE A 215 -36.58 -46.73 70.89
N ASN A 216 -36.38 -45.99 71.98
CA ASN A 216 -35.94 -44.59 71.89
C ASN A 216 -34.50 -44.47 71.37
N TYR A 217 -33.63 -45.45 71.67
CA TYR A 217 -32.25 -45.50 71.19
C TYR A 217 -32.17 -46.05 69.76
N ASP A 218 -32.93 -47.11 69.47
CA ASP A 218 -32.99 -47.72 68.14
C ASP A 218 -33.57 -46.76 67.11
N PHE A 219 -34.59 -45.97 67.48
CA PHE A 219 -35.14 -44.94 66.61
C PHE A 219 -34.09 -43.89 66.21
N LEU A 220 -33.32 -43.36 67.17
CA LEU A 220 -32.28 -42.38 66.86
C LEU A 220 -31.23 -42.96 65.91
N LYS A 221 -30.92 -44.25 66.07
CA LYS A 221 -29.98 -44.94 65.20
C LYS A 221 -30.55 -45.16 63.80
N GLU A 222 -31.62 -45.93 63.69
CA GLU A 222 -32.11 -46.47 62.42
C GLU A 222 -32.83 -45.43 61.58
N VAL A 223 -33.57 -44.51 62.21
CA VAL A 223 -34.39 -43.52 61.49
C VAL A 223 -33.60 -42.26 61.20
N ILE A 224 -32.75 -41.82 62.14
CA ILE A 224 -32.04 -40.53 62.02
C ILE A 224 -30.58 -40.72 61.58
N LEU A 225 -29.75 -41.38 62.38
CA LEU A 225 -28.31 -41.46 62.15
C LEU A 225 -27.92 -42.29 60.93
N ASP A 226 -28.50 -43.47 60.74
CA ASP A 226 -28.21 -44.34 59.60
C ASP A 226 -28.63 -43.66 58.28
N LYS A 227 -29.74 -42.92 58.28
CA LYS A 227 -30.18 -42.14 57.12
C LYS A 227 -29.23 -40.97 56.82
N LEU A 228 -28.81 -40.24 57.86
CA LEU A 228 -27.83 -39.17 57.73
C LEU A 228 -26.47 -39.71 57.22
N LEU A 229 -26.01 -40.88 57.68
CA LEU A 229 -24.78 -41.52 57.19
C LEU A 229 -24.86 -41.93 55.70
N GLN A 230 -26.05 -42.26 55.21
CA GLN A 230 -26.24 -42.68 53.82
C GLN A 230 -26.40 -41.49 52.85
N GLU A 231 -27.13 -40.46 53.27
CA GLU A 231 -27.60 -39.39 52.38
C GLU A 231 -26.88 -38.05 52.60
N ALA A 232 -26.23 -37.86 53.75
CA ALA A 232 -25.59 -36.59 54.10
C ALA A 232 -24.05 -36.68 54.09
N SER A 233 -23.43 -35.56 53.72
CA SER A 233 -21.98 -35.37 53.81
C SER A 233 -21.58 -34.94 55.23
N TYR A 234 -20.31 -35.14 55.60
CA TYR A 234 -19.68 -34.72 56.87
C TYR A 234 -19.97 -35.55 58.14
N ILE A 235 -20.91 -36.50 58.15
CA ILE A 235 -21.11 -37.37 59.32
C ILE A 235 -20.40 -38.72 59.14
N LYS A 236 -19.72 -39.19 60.19
CA LYS A 236 -19.05 -40.51 60.23
C LYS A 236 -19.36 -41.24 61.53
N SER A 237 -19.14 -42.55 61.52
CA SER A 237 -19.30 -43.42 62.68
C SER A 237 -18.07 -44.29 62.91
N GLU A 238 -17.67 -44.47 64.16
CA GLU A 238 -16.68 -45.44 64.62
C GLU A 238 -17.39 -46.63 65.29
N PRO A 239 -17.30 -47.84 64.70
CA PRO A 239 -18.02 -49.01 65.22
C PRO A 239 -17.43 -49.48 66.56
N ALA A 240 -18.31 -49.84 67.49
CA ALA A 240 -17.94 -50.38 68.80
C ALA A 240 -18.46 -51.81 68.99
N LYS A 241 -18.16 -52.42 70.14
CA LYS A 241 -18.58 -53.80 70.48
C LYS A 241 -20.10 -53.97 70.57
N THR A 242 -20.83 -52.92 70.91
CA THR A 242 -22.31 -52.90 70.90
C THR A 242 -22.80 -51.72 70.06
N SER A 243 -24.00 -51.82 69.50
CA SER A 243 -24.62 -50.75 68.70
C SER A 243 -24.75 -49.45 69.49
N LEU A 244 -25.11 -49.55 70.78
CA LEU A 244 -25.28 -48.41 71.69
C LEU A 244 -23.96 -47.67 72.00
N ASP A 245 -22.82 -48.35 71.86
CA ASP A 245 -21.50 -47.76 72.11
C ASP A 245 -20.86 -47.20 70.82
N THR A 246 -21.56 -47.23 69.69
CA THR A 246 -21.07 -46.66 68.41
C THR A 246 -20.92 -45.16 68.54
N VAL A 247 -19.75 -44.63 68.18
CA VAL A 247 -19.43 -43.21 68.28
C VAL A 247 -19.74 -42.52 66.96
N TYR A 248 -20.43 -41.38 67.01
CA TYR A 248 -20.75 -40.57 65.83
C TYR A 248 -20.05 -39.21 65.92
N PHE A 249 -19.50 -38.74 64.81
CA PHE A 249 -18.74 -37.49 64.76
C PHE A 249 -18.81 -36.82 63.40
N LEU A 250 -18.40 -35.55 63.37
CA LEU A 250 -18.32 -34.77 62.13
C LEU A 250 -16.89 -34.77 61.60
N ASP A 251 -16.74 -34.94 60.29
CA ASP A 251 -15.46 -34.91 59.60
C ASP A 251 -15.48 -33.88 58.47
N LEU A 252 -14.67 -32.84 58.62
CA LEU A 252 -14.51 -31.77 57.64
C LEU A 252 -13.75 -32.24 56.38
N GLU A 253 -13.07 -33.38 56.41
CA GLU A 253 -12.34 -33.96 55.28
C GLU A 253 -13.22 -34.81 54.33
N ALA A 254 -14.55 -34.61 54.35
CA ALA A 254 -15.46 -35.26 53.40
C ALA A 254 -15.14 -34.86 51.94
N ASN A 255 -15.17 -35.84 51.02
CA ASN A 255 -14.58 -35.75 49.68
C ASN A 255 -15.27 -34.70 48.77
N VAL A 256 -14.58 -33.58 48.48
CA VAL A 256 -15.00 -32.49 47.57
C VAL A 256 -15.47 -33.00 46.20
N ALA A 257 -14.95 -34.13 45.71
CA ALA A 257 -15.37 -34.72 44.43
C ALA A 257 -16.82 -35.27 44.48
N GLN A 258 -17.29 -35.75 45.63
CA GLN A 258 -18.67 -36.23 45.77
C GLN A 258 -19.67 -35.07 45.74
N ILE A 259 -19.30 -33.92 46.31
CA ILE A 259 -20.10 -32.69 46.28
C ILE A 259 -20.23 -32.20 44.83
N ILE A 260 -19.11 -32.11 44.09
CA ILE A 260 -19.11 -31.73 42.67
C ILE A 260 -20.04 -32.67 41.85
N ALA A 261 -20.00 -33.98 42.11
CA ALA A 261 -20.82 -34.95 41.37
C ALA A 261 -22.33 -34.80 41.64
N GLN A 262 -22.74 -34.49 42.87
CA GLN A 262 -24.16 -34.25 43.20
C GLN A 262 -24.68 -32.97 42.53
N GLU A 263 -23.90 -31.89 42.57
CA GLU A 263 -24.24 -30.62 41.91
C GLU A 263 -24.38 -30.75 40.39
N ILE A 264 -23.44 -31.45 39.74
CA ILE A 264 -23.54 -31.74 38.30
C ILE A 264 -24.83 -32.50 37.99
N LYS A 265 -25.21 -33.49 38.82
CA LYS A 265 -26.43 -34.26 38.63
C LYS A 265 -27.69 -33.39 38.77
N ALA A 266 -27.69 -32.43 39.70
CA ALA A 266 -28.77 -31.46 39.84
C ALA A 266 -28.90 -30.56 38.60
N ILE A 267 -27.77 -29.98 38.13
CA ILE A 267 -27.75 -29.15 36.92
C ILE A 267 -28.26 -29.92 35.69
N LEU A 268 -27.84 -31.18 35.52
CA LEU A 268 -28.29 -32.03 34.40
C LEU A 268 -29.80 -32.32 34.42
N LYS A 269 -30.43 -32.31 35.59
CA LYS A 269 -31.87 -32.55 35.75
C LYS A 269 -32.70 -31.35 35.31
N ASP A 270 -32.22 -30.14 35.60
CA ASP A 270 -32.96 -28.89 35.38
C ASP A 270 -32.55 -28.13 34.10
N MET A 271 -31.56 -28.64 33.36
CA MET A 271 -31.01 -28.02 32.14
C MET A 271 -31.96 -28.11 30.93
N ASP A 272 -32.13 -26.98 30.23
CA ASP A 272 -32.68 -26.95 28.88
C ASP A 272 -31.64 -27.46 27.87
N ARG A 273 -31.86 -28.65 27.32
CA ARG A 273 -30.93 -29.31 26.41
C ARG A 273 -30.88 -28.68 25.02
N SER A 274 -31.87 -27.87 24.64
CA SER A 274 -32.01 -27.35 23.27
C SER A 274 -30.99 -26.27 22.90
N THR A 275 -30.39 -25.59 23.88
CA THR A 275 -29.44 -24.49 23.67
C THR A 275 -27.99 -24.90 23.89
N VAL A 276 -27.76 -26.01 24.60
CA VAL A 276 -26.45 -26.47 25.07
C VAL A 276 -25.43 -26.60 23.95
N LEU A 277 -25.84 -27.24 22.84
CA LEU A 277 -24.91 -27.54 21.75
C LEU A 277 -24.35 -26.25 21.14
N SER A 278 -25.20 -25.22 20.95
CA SER A 278 -24.76 -23.93 20.42
C SER A 278 -23.75 -23.23 21.33
N GLU A 279 -23.91 -23.34 22.65
CA GLU A 279 -22.97 -22.79 23.63
C GLU A 279 -21.66 -23.57 23.68
N VAL A 280 -21.71 -24.90 23.49
CA VAL A 280 -20.51 -25.75 23.43
C VAL A 280 -19.70 -25.51 22.16
N LEU A 281 -20.36 -25.39 20.99
CA LEU A 281 -19.66 -25.09 19.74
C LEU A 281 -18.93 -23.74 19.78
N ASN A 282 -19.44 -22.77 20.54
CA ASN A 282 -18.77 -21.48 20.79
C ASN A 282 -17.44 -21.58 21.56
N LEU A 283 -17.07 -22.77 22.04
CA LEU A 283 -15.82 -23.03 22.75
C LEU A 283 -14.80 -23.79 21.89
N ILE A 284 -15.21 -24.31 20.74
CA ILE A 284 -14.40 -25.18 19.89
C ILE A 284 -13.82 -24.35 18.74
N ASN A 285 -12.52 -24.07 18.79
CA ASN A 285 -11.84 -23.26 17.76
C ASN A 285 -10.48 -23.81 17.29
N PRO A 286 -10.36 -25.09 16.88
CA PRO A 286 -9.14 -25.57 16.24
C PRO A 286 -8.92 -24.90 14.86
N VAL A 287 -7.66 -24.74 14.45
CA VAL A 287 -7.26 -24.10 13.17
C VAL A 287 -7.89 -24.76 11.93
N TYR A 288 -8.18 -26.06 12.01
CA TYR A 288 -8.77 -26.84 10.93
C TYR A 288 -10.31 -26.81 10.92
N LEU A 289 -10.95 -26.37 12.00
CA LEU A 289 -12.41 -26.29 12.12
C LEU A 289 -12.82 -25.19 13.13
N PRO A 290 -12.71 -23.91 12.76
CA PRO A 290 -12.88 -22.80 13.70
C PRO A 290 -14.37 -22.48 13.96
N LEU A 291 -15.08 -23.42 14.62
CA LEU A 291 -16.54 -23.33 14.84
C LEU A 291 -16.91 -22.12 15.70
N ALA A 292 -16.13 -21.82 16.74
CA ALA A 292 -16.39 -20.67 17.61
C ALA A 292 -16.36 -19.34 16.83
N ASP A 293 -15.40 -19.17 15.92
CA ASP A 293 -15.33 -17.96 15.10
C ASP A 293 -16.50 -17.87 14.11
N MET A 294 -16.94 -19.01 13.56
CA MET A 294 -18.11 -19.09 12.68
C MET A 294 -19.42 -18.79 13.42
N MET A 295 -19.58 -19.27 14.66
CA MET A 295 -20.80 -19.07 15.46
C MET A 295 -21.00 -17.62 15.91
N ARG A 296 -19.91 -16.85 16.07
CA ARG A 296 -19.96 -15.44 16.52
C ARG A 296 -20.49 -14.49 15.47
N VAL A 297 -20.49 -14.89 14.19
CA VAL A 297 -20.90 -14.04 13.07
C VAL A 297 -22.01 -14.70 12.28
N ARG A 298 -22.95 -13.91 11.74
CA ARG A 298 -24.05 -14.46 10.93
C ARG A 298 -23.56 -15.14 9.64
N VAL A 299 -22.49 -14.59 9.05
CA VAL A 299 -21.83 -15.10 7.85
C VAL A 299 -20.32 -14.91 8.00
N TYR A 300 -19.59 -16.02 8.09
CA TYR A 300 -18.14 -16.03 8.18
C TYR A 300 -17.53 -15.88 6.78
N LYS A 301 -16.58 -14.96 6.63
CA LYS A 301 -15.90 -14.70 5.35
C LYS A 301 -14.57 -15.44 5.35
N THR A 302 -14.27 -16.13 4.27
CA THR A 302 -13.01 -16.88 4.12
C THR A 302 -12.42 -16.66 2.73
N LEU A 303 -11.11 -16.85 2.61
CA LEU A 303 -10.37 -16.79 1.35
C LEU A 303 -9.60 -18.10 1.19
N ILE A 304 -9.83 -18.81 0.09
CA ILE A 304 -9.10 -20.02 -0.26
C ILE A 304 -8.15 -19.77 -1.44
N GLN A 305 -7.09 -20.55 -1.53
CA GLN A 305 -6.23 -20.57 -2.72
C GLN A 305 -6.67 -21.69 -3.64
N TRP A 306 -7.05 -21.38 -4.88
CA TRP A 306 -7.42 -22.35 -5.90
C TRP A 306 -6.71 -22.00 -7.21
N GLN A 307 -5.95 -22.95 -7.76
CA GLN A 307 -5.13 -22.73 -8.97
C GLN A 307 -4.28 -21.44 -8.86
N ASN A 308 -3.60 -21.27 -7.72
CA ASN A 308 -2.77 -20.10 -7.36
C ASN A 308 -3.50 -18.74 -7.35
N THR A 309 -4.83 -18.75 -7.32
CA THR A 309 -5.67 -17.55 -7.21
C THR A 309 -6.47 -17.57 -5.92
N SER A 310 -6.66 -16.38 -5.33
CA SER A 310 -7.50 -16.22 -4.13
C SER A 310 -8.98 -16.21 -4.52
N ARG A 311 -9.80 -16.99 -3.80
CA ARG A 311 -11.24 -17.14 -4.02
C ARG A 311 -12.01 -16.84 -2.74
N GLU A 312 -13.00 -15.97 -2.84
CA GLU A 312 -13.76 -15.50 -1.68
C GLU A 312 -14.97 -16.38 -1.40
N GLY A 313 -15.15 -16.75 -0.14
CA GLY A 313 -16.21 -17.62 0.33
C GLY A 313 -17.09 -16.98 1.40
N ARG A 314 -18.30 -17.51 1.52
CA ARG A 314 -19.22 -17.29 2.65
C ARG A 314 -19.46 -18.61 3.36
N VAL A 315 -19.39 -18.63 4.68
CA VAL A 315 -19.70 -19.80 5.50
C VAL A 315 -20.81 -19.44 6.49
N LEU A 316 -21.83 -20.27 6.56
CA LEU A 316 -22.96 -20.11 7.49
C LEU A 316 -23.05 -21.36 8.35
N LEU A 317 -22.88 -21.23 9.66
CA LEU A 317 -23.03 -22.32 10.62
C LEU A 317 -24.27 -22.09 11.48
N ARG A 318 -25.32 -22.91 11.32
CA ARG A 318 -26.57 -22.87 12.11
C ARG A 318 -27.45 -24.08 11.82
N ASP A 319 -28.58 -24.20 12.51
CA ASP A 319 -29.64 -25.14 12.10
C ASP A 319 -30.17 -24.74 10.70
N LEU A 320 -29.97 -25.63 9.73
CA LEU A 320 -30.32 -25.35 8.33
C LEU A 320 -31.83 -25.26 8.10
N ARG A 321 -32.67 -25.79 9.01
CA ARG A 321 -34.13 -25.64 8.94
C ARG A 321 -34.58 -24.19 9.10
N GLY A 322 -33.74 -23.35 9.73
CA GLY A 322 -33.97 -21.92 9.87
C GLY A 322 -33.53 -21.09 8.66
N VAL A 323 -32.89 -21.70 7.65
CA VAL A 323 -32.44 -20.98 6.45
C VAL A 323 -33.61 -20.80 5.50
N SER A 324 -33.85 -19.55 5.07
CA SER A 324 -34.95 -19.23 4.14
C SER A 324 -34.51 -19.22 2.67
N LEU A 325 -35.45 -19.41 1.74
CA LEU A 325 -35.18 -19.29 0.30
C LEU A 325 -34.60 -17.92 -0.08
N GLN A 326 -35.09 -16.85 0.54
CA GLN A 326 -34.60 -15.48 0.30
C GLN A 326 -33.12 -15.32 0.70
N GLU A 327 -32.69 -15.95 1.80
CA GLU A 327 -31.29 -15.93 2.21
C GLU A 327 -30.39 -16.66 1.20
N ILE A 328 -30.84 -17.81 0.67
CA ILE A 328 -30.11 -18.54 -0.37
C ILE A 328 -30.04 -17.73 -1.67
N GLN A 329 -31.16 -17.16 -2.12
CA GLN A 329 -31.20 -16.30 -3.31
C GLN A 329 -30.28 -15.09 -3.18
N ARG A 330 -30.17 -14.49 -1.99
CA ARG A 330 -29.23 -13.40 -1.72
C ARG A 330 -27.78 -13.85 -1.84
N LEU A 331 -27.42 -14.99 -1.23
CA LEU A 331 -26.07 -15.54 -1.29
C LEU A 331 -25.69 -15.95 -2.73
N TYR A 332 -26.63 -16.52 -3.46
CA TYR A 332 -26.47 -16.84 -4.87
C TYR A 332 -26.31 -15.58 -5.72
N GLY A 333 -27.10 -14.53 -5.45
CA GLY A 333 -26.92 -13.21 -6.05
C GLY A 333 -25.52 -12.64 -5.81
N GLU A 334 -24.99 -12.75 -4.58
CA GLU A 334 -23.60 -12.37 -4.28
C GLU A 334 -22.60 -13.16 -5.14
N ILE A 335 -22.80 -14.47 -5.34
CA ILE A 335 -21.94 -15.28 -6.20
C ILE A 335 -21.94 -14.77 -7.66
N LEU A 336 -23.09 -14.32 -8.16
CA LEU A 336 -23.22 -13.86 -9.54
C LEU A 336 -22.71 -12.42 -9.77
N THR A 337 -22.81 -11.55 -8.78
CA THR A 337 -22.56 -10.11 -8.98
C THR A 337 -21.35 -9.56 -8.23
N THR A 338 -20.64 -10.36 -7.44
CA THR A 338 -19.51 -9.91 -6.61
C THR A 338 -18.27 -10.80 -6.76
N GLU A 339 -17.24 -10.62 -5.93
CA GLU A 339 -16.04 -11.48 -5.92
C GLU A 339 -16.24 -12.84 -5.25
N VAL A 340 -17.39 -13.05 -4.60
CA VAL A 340 -17.71 -14.30 -3.90
C VAL A 340 -17.82 -15.45 -4.91
N ASP A 341 -17.06 -16.51 -4.72
CA ASP A 341 -17.05 -17.68 -5.59
C ASP A 341 -17.91 -18.83 -5.08
N PHE A 342 -18.11 -18.93 -3.76
CA PHE A 342 -18.83 -20.03 -3.17
C PHE A 342 -19.47 -19.68 -1.83
N CYS A 343 -20.45 -20.49 -1.46
CA CYS A 343 -21.11 -20.46 -0.16
C CYS A 343 -21.11 -21.87 0.44
N LEU A 344 -20.76 -21.97 1.72
CA LEU A 344 -20.79 -23.20 2.51
C LEU A 344 -21.83 -23.08 3.62
N LEU A 345 -22.85 -23.93 3.57
CA LEU A 345 -23.89 -24.07 4.59
C LEU A 345 -23.52 -25.23 5.51
N MET A 346 -23.10 -24.93 6.73
CA MET A 346 -22.76 -25.91 7.75
C MET A 346 -23.94 -26.11 8.69
N GLY A 347 -24.41 -27.35 8.82
CA GLY A 347 -25.50 -27.70 9.72
C GLY A 347 -25.04 -28.03 11.13
N MET A 348 -25.98 -28.02 12.07
CA MET A 348 -25.74 -28.43 13.47
C MET A 348 -25.74 -29.96 13.61
N PRO A 349 -25.03 -30.54 14.61
CA PRO A 349 -25.07 -31.99 14.90
C PRO A 349 -26.38 -32.51 15.52
N GLU A 350 -27.50 -31.83 15.29
CA GLU A 350 -28.85 -32.17 15.79
C GLU A 350 -29.81 -32.38 14.62
N ASP A 351 -30.74 -33.34 14.71
CA ASP A 351 -31.77 -33.52 13.69
C ASP A 351 -31.22 -33.56 12.24
N VAL A 352 -30.02 -34.11 12.05
CA VAL A 352 -29.24 -34.05 10.79
C VAL A 352 -30.06 -34.48 9.58
N THR A 353 -30.84 -35.56 9.69
CA THR A 353 -31.71 -36.06 8.62
C THR A 353 -32.78 -35.04 8.22
N LYS A 354 -33.43 -34.38 9.19
CA LYS A 354 -34.44 -33.35 8.91
C LYS A 354 -33.81 -32.10 8.28
N GLN A 355 -32.62 -31.71 8.74
CA GLN A 355 -31.87 -30.62 8.11
C GLN A 355 -31.52 -30.96 6.65
N GLN A 356 -31.12 -32.20 6.39
CA GLN A 356 -30.81 -32.68 5.04
C GLN A 356 -32.02 -32.67 4.11
N GLU A 357 -33.17 -33.17 4.57
CA GLU A 357 -34.42 -33.17 3.80
C GLU A 357 -34.86 -31.74 3.48
N TYR A 358 -34.87 -30.85 4.48
CA TYR A 358 -35.27 -29.45 4.31
C TYR A 358 -34.36 -28.71 3.32
N ILE A 359 -33.03 -28.82 3.49
CA ILE A 359 -32.11 -28.07 2.63
C ILE A 359 -32.11 -28.59 1.20
N LYS A 360 -32.31 -29.90 0.98
CA LYS A 360 -32.46 -30.46 -0.37
C LYS A 360 -33.69 -29.89 -1.07
N GLN A 361 -34.85 -29.89 -0.39
CA GLN A 361 -36.07 -29.28 -0.94
C GLN A 361 -35.90 -27.79 -1.23
N LEU A 362 -35.17 -27.06 -0.38
CA LEU A 362 -34.92 -25.64 -0.56
C LEU A 362 -33.98 -25.35 -1.75
N LEU A 363 -33.05 -26.25 -2.01
CA LEU A 363 -32.06 -26.17 -3.09
C LEU A 363 -32.56 -26.75 -4.43
N GLU A 364 -33.71 -27.42 -4.46
CA GLU A 364 -34.39 -27.92 -5.68
C GLU A 364 -34.98 -26.81 -6.57
N PHE A 365 -34.87 -25.53 -6.17
CA PHE A 365 -35.31 -24.42 -7.00
C PHE A 365 -34.46 -24.31 -8.28
N ASP A 366 -35.10 -24.49 -9.44
CA ASP A 366 -34.45 -24.62 -10.75
C ASP A 366 -33.64 -23.39 -11.14
N HIS A 367 -32.33 -23.58 -11.24
CA HIS A 367 -31.37 -22.62 -11.75
C HIS A 367 -30.37 -23.40 -12.62
N GLY A 368 -30.67 -23.54 -13.92
CA GLY A 368 -29.78 -24.17 -14.92
C GLY A 368 -28.42 -23.49 -15.16
N ASP A 369 -27.93 -22.72 -14.20
CA ASP A 369 -26.64 -22.04 -14.21
C ASP A 369 -25.59 -22.84 -13.41
N ARG A 370 -24.38 -22.93 -13.97
CA ARG A 370 -23.22 -23.62 -13.36
C ARG A 370 -22.83 -23.08 -11.99
N HIS A 371 -23.13 -21.81 -11.68
CA HIS A 371 -22.78 -21.19 -10.40
C HIS A 371 -23.59 -21.72 -9.21
N THR A 372 -24.70 -22.40 -9.45
CA THR A 372 -25.49 -23.05 -8.39
C THR A 372 -24.69 -24.09 -7.63
N LYS A 373 -23.77 -24.78 -8.33
CA LYS A 373 -22.87 -25.80 -7.77
C LYS A 373 -21.93 -25.24 -6.70
N CYS A 374 -21.72 -23.92 -6.68
CA CYS A 374 -20.92 -23.24 -5.67
C CYS A 374 -21.63 -23.07 -4.33
N THR A 375 -22.89 -23.50 -4.20
CA THR A 375 -23.57 -23.63 -2.90
C THR A 375 -23.36 -25.05 -2.40
N ILE A 376 -22.49 -25.18 -1.39
CA ILE A 376 -22.13 -26.45 -0.76
C ILE A 376 -22.79 -26.55 0.60
N VAL A 377 -23.26 -27.74 0.94
CA VAL A 377 -23.80 -28.07 2.25
C VAL A 377 -22.86 -29.06 2.93
N TRP A 378 -22.48 -28.80 4.17
CA TRP A 378 -21.76 -29.72 5.04
C TRP A 378 -22.62 -30.03 6.27
N LEU A 379 -23.11 -31.26 6.33
CA LEU A 379 -23.85 -31.77 7.47
C LEU A 379 -22.95 -32.68 8.31
N PRO A 380 -22.80 -32.44 9.62
CA PRO A 380 -22.08 -33.35 10.51
C PRO A 380 -22.84 -34.68 10.66
N ALA A 381 -22.13 -35.74 11.02
CA ALA A 381 -22.73 -36.98 11.51
C ALA A 381 -23.38 -36.76 12.89
N PRO A 382 -24.39 -37.57 13.27
CA PRO A 382 -24.91 -37.57 14.64
C PRO A 382 -23.81 -37.83 15.67
N ILE A 383 -23.82 -37.09 16.77
CA ILE A 383 -22.85 -37.30 17.86
C ILE A 383 -23.24 -38.55 18.65
N VAL A 384 -22.28 -39.47 18.79
CA VAL A 384 -22.50 -40.80 19.40
C VAL A 384 -22.75 -40.71 20.91
N ASP A 385 -22.09 -39.78 21.62
CA ASP A 385 -22.20 -39.59 23.07
C ASP A 385 -22.59 -38.14 23.40
N MET A 386 -23.86 -37.80 23.15
CA MET A 386 -24.41 -36.48 23.45
C MET A 386 -24.46 -36.20 24.95
N ASP A 387 -24.56 -37.23 25.79
CA ASP A 387 -24.63 -37.06 27.24
C ASP A 387 -23.37 -36.41 27.79
N ARG A 388 -22.19 -36.73 27.24
CA ARG A 388 -20.93 -36.04 27.59
C ARG A 388 -20.94 -34.54 27.28
N ILE A 389 -21.64 -34.11 26.24
CA ILE A 389 -21.76 -32.68 25.92
C ILE A 389 -22.57 -31.96 27.01
N PHE A 390 -23.67 -32.57 27.45
CA PHE A 390 -24.47 -32.05 28.56
C PHE A 390 -23.67 -32.05 29.86
N VAL A 391 -22.91 -33.10 30.14
CA VAL A 391 -22.03 -33.20 31.33
C VAL A 391 -20.99 -32.09 31.32
N MET A 392 -20.25 -31.90 30.23
CA MET A 392 -19.27 -30.81 30.12
C MET A 392 -19.92 -29.44 30.32
N TYR A 393 -21.09 -29.22 29.73
CA TYR A 393 -21.83 -27.96 29.92
C TYR A 393 -22.26 -27.74 31.38
N ALA A 394 -22.71 -28.79 32.07
CA ALA A 394 -23.03 -28.73 33.50
C ALA A 394 -21.81 -28.35 34.34
N HIS A 395 -20.62 -28.90 34.04
CA HIS A 395 -19.38 -28.48 34.70
C HIS A 395 -19.06 -26.99 34.46
N LEU A 396 -19.31 -26.45 33.26
CA LEU A 396 -19.09 -25.04 32.95
C LEU A 396 -20.06 -24.12 33.72
N MET A 397 -21.32 -24.53 33.86
CA MET A 397 -22.33 -23.84 34.67
C MET A 397 -21.92 -23.83 36.14
N LEU A 398 -21.56 -24.99 36.69
CA LEU A 398 -21.11 -25.10 38.07
C LEU A 398 -19.87 -24.24 38.33
N ARG A 399 -18.91 -24.21 37.40
CA ARG A 399 -17.72 -23.35 37.53
C ARG A 399 -18.10 -21.88 37.60
N LYS A 400 -19.06 -21.42 36.78
CA LYS A 400 -19.55 -20.03 36.83
C LYS A 400 -20.22 -19.72 38.18
N GLN A 401 -20.96 -20.66 38.75
CA GLN A 401 -21.60 -20.51 40.07
C GLN A 401 -20.57 -20.44 41.21
N ILE A 402 -19.60 -21.35 41.24
CA ILE A 402 -18.60 -21.42 42.32
C ILE A 402 -17.59 -20.27 42.24
N ALA A 403 -17.24 -19.81 41.04
CA ALA A 403 -16.28 -18.70 40.87
C ALA A 403 -16.73 -17.39 41.54
N ALA A 404 -18.01 -17.25 41.89
CA ALA A 404 -18.53 -16.13 42.66
C ALA A 404 -18.19 -16.18 44.17
N ASN A 405 -17.73 -17.32 44.70
CA ASN A 405 -17.41 -17.52 46.11
C ASN A 405 -15.88 -17.69 46.33
N PRO A 406 -15.18 -16.71 46.96
CA PRO A 406 -13.73 -16.74 47.17
C PRO A 406 -13.24 -17.88 48.07
N GLU A 407 -14.11 -18.42 48.92
CA GLU A 407 -13.77 -19.44 49.93
C GLU A 407 -13.73 -20.87 49.32
N ALA A 408 -14.22 -21.07 48.09
CA ALA A 408 -14.34 -22.37 47.43
C ALA A 408 -13.16 -22.71 46.49
N LYS A 409 -11.94 -22.28 46.83
CA LYS A 409 -10.75 -22.37 45.96
C LYS A 409 -10.35 -23.81 45.62
N GLU A 410 -10.48 -24.74 46.56
CA GLU A 410 -10.14 -26.14 46.37
C GLU A 410 -11.13 -26.86 45.43
N MET A 411 -12.42 -26.59 45.59
CA MET A 411 -13.48 -27.09 44.70
C MET A 411 -13.30 -26.59 43.25
N LEU A 412 -12.89 -25.33 43.08
CA LEU A 412 -12.58 -24.78 41.76
C LEU A 412 -11.40 -25.48 41.09
N ASN A 413 -10.35 -25.84 41.84
CA ASN A 413 -9.19 -26.54 41.28
C ASN A 413 -9.59 -27.92 40.75
N ILE A 414 -10.28 -28.72 41.56
CA ILE A 414 -10.76 -30.06 41.16
C ILE A 414 -11.71 -29.96 39.97
N LEU A 415 -12.65 -29.01 39.99
CA LEU A 415 -13.58 -28.80 38.89
C LEU A 415 -12.88 -28.38 37.58
N ASN A 416 -11.84 -27.54 37.66
CA ASN A 416 -11.07 -27.15 36.49
C ASN A 416 -10.31 -28.33 35.86
N GLU A 417 -9.74 -29.23 36.67
CA GLU A 417 -9.09 -30.45 36.17
C GLU A 417 -10.09 -31.40 35.49
N MET A 418 -11.31 -31.53 36.04
CA MET A 418 -12.38 -32.30 35.41
C MET A 418 -12.83 -31.65 34.09
N LEU A 419 -13.00 -30.33 34.08
CA LEU A 419 -13.37 -29.57 32.89
C LEU A 419 -12.35 -29.69 31.76
N GLU A 420 -11.06 -29.65 32.07
CA GLU A 420 -10.01 -29.78 31.06
C GLU A 420 -10.09 -31.13 30.34
N LYS A 421 -10.29 -32.21 31.11
CA LYS A 421 -10.47 -33.58 30.57
C LYS A 421 -11.73 -33.69 29.71
N GLU A 422 -12.87 -33.21 30.22
CA GLU A 422 -14.14 -33.26 29.47
C GLU A 422 -14.10 -32.38 28.21
N THR A 423 -13.46 -31.20 28.27
CA THR A 423 -13.32 -30.31 27.12
C THR A 423 -12.52 -30.97 26.00
N ALA A 424 -11.43 -31.69 26.32
CA ALA A 424 -10.64 -32.41 25.33
C ALA A 424 -11.46 -33.50 24.61
N LEU A 425 -12.25 -34.26 25.37
CA LEU A 425 -13.10 -35.33 24.84
C LEU A 425 -14.25 -34.79 23.99
N VAL A 426 -14.98 -33.78 24.48
CA VAL A 426 -16.09 -33.17 23.73
C VAL A 426 -15.60 -32.51 22.45
N LYS A 427 -14.44 -31.85 22.49
CA LYS A 427 -13.80 -31.30 21.29
C LYS A 427 -13.57 -32.40 20.24
N GLU A 428 -13.02 -33.55 20.65
CA GLU A 428 -12.80 -34.68 19.75
C GLU A 428 -14.12 -35.24 19.17
N LEU A 429 -15.16 -35.40 20.01
CA LEU A 429 -16.48 -35.87 19.57
C LEU A 429 -17.09 -34.97 18.49
N VAL A 430 -17.06 -33.65 18.70
CA VAL A 430 -17.60 -32.67 17.74
C VAL A 430 -16.79 -32.66 16.45
N ILE A 431 -15.45 -32.66 16.53
CA ILE A 431 -14.60 -32.71 15.33
C ILE A 431 -14.90 -33.97 14.52
N ASN A 432 -14.94 -35.13 15.19
CA ASN A 432 -15.25 -36.41 14.55
C ASN A 432 -16.65 -36.40 13.90
N ALA A 433 -17.64 -35.73 14.50
CA ALA A 433 -18.95 -35.58 13.89
C ALA A 433 -18.88 -34.84 12.55
N TYR A 434 -18.17 -33.72 12.47
CA TYR A 434 -18.00 -32.99 11.19
C TYR A 434 -17.17 -33.77 10.17
N PHE A 435 -16.08 -34.40 10.59
CA PHE A 435 -15.15 -35.13 9.72
C PHE A 435 -15.73 -36.45 9.20
N ASN A 436 -16.70 -37.04 9.92
CA ASN A 436 -17.49 -38.19 9.46
C ASN A 436 -18.83 -37.78 8.82
N GLY A 437 -19.07 -36.48 8.68
CA GLY A 437 -20.28 -35.93 8.09
C GLY A 437 -20.31 -36.06 6.56
N THR A 438 -21.39 -35.59 5.97
CA THR A 438 -21.59 -35.58 4.52
C THR A 438 -21.45 -34.18 3.96
N ILE A 439 -20.70 -34.05 2.87
CA ILE A 439 -20.69 -32.83 2.06
C ILE A 439 -21.39 -33.11 0.73
N PHE A 440 -22.27 -32.20 0.32
CA PHE A 440 -22.95 -32.29 -0.97
C PHE A 440 -23.20 -30.91 -1.57
N SER A 441 -23.37 -30.90 -2.88
CA SER A 441 -23.92 -29.78 -3.65
C SER A 441 -25.34 -30.16 -4.14
N ILE A 442 -26.01 -29.27 -4.87
CA ILE A 442 -27.32 -29.54 -5.49
C ILE A 442 -27.35 -30.85 -6.28
N GLU A 443 -26.30 -31.14 -7.06
CA GLU A 443 -26.31 -32.25 -8.02
C GLU A 443 -25.67 -33.54 -7.51
N LYS A 444 -24.66 -33.42 -6.63
CA LYS A 444 -23.92 -34.60 -6.15
C LYS A 444 -23.42 -34.45 -4.72
N THR A 445 -23.33 -35.58 -4.03
CA THR A 445 -22.52 -35.74 -2.83
C THR A 445 -21.03 -35.67 -3.21
N LEU A 446 -20.27 -34.84 -2.49
CA LEU A 446 -18.84 -34.71 -2.69
C LEU A 446 -18.14 -35.79 -1.86
N GLU A 447 -17.39 -36.67 -2.52
CA GLU A 447 -16.57 -37.67 -1.84
C GLU A 447 -15.33 -36.98 -1.26
N VAL A 448 -15.34 -36.73 0.05
CA VAL A 448 -14.23 -36.09 0.77
C VAL A 448 -13.75 -37.02 1.85
N ASN A 449 -12.46 -37.40 1.79
CA ASN A 449 -11.83 -38.17 2.86
C ASN A 449 -11.06 -37.25 3.80
N PHE A 450 -11.75 -36.69 4.79
CA PHE A 450 -11.14 -35.77 5.76
C PHE A 450 -10.01 -36.41 6.59
N HIS A 451 -10.09 -37.72 6.86
CA HIS A 451 -9.07 -38.45 7.60
C HIS A 451 -7.73 -38.52 6.85
N GLN A 452 -7.77 -38.60 5.52
CA GLN A 452 -6.56 -38.54 4.67
C GLN A 452 -6.01 -37.12 4.52
N MET A 453 -6.85 -36.09 4.64
CA MET A 453 -6.42 -34.69 4.57
C MET A 453 -5.71 -34.24 5.86
N GLY A 454 -5.97 -34.90 6.99
CA GLY A 454 -5.39 -34.56 8.29
C GLY A 454 -5.87 -33.22 8.83
N TYR A 455 -5.18 -32.69 9.84
CA TYR A 455 -5.50 -31.42 10.50
C TYR A 455 -4.99 -30.18 9.72
N LEU A 456 -5.24 -30.13 8.41
CA LEU A 456 -4.92 -28.96 7.59
C LEU A 456 -5.73 -27.73 8.03
N PRO A 457 -5.18 -26.51 7.94
CA PRO A 457 -5.96 -25.29 8.14
C PRO A 457 -7.24 -25.28 7.31
N PHE A 458 -8.31 -24.74 7.88
CA PHE A 458 -9.66 -24.79 7.32
C PHE A 458 -9.71 -24.37 5.85
N GLU A 459 -9.00 -23.30 5.48
CA GLU A 459 -8.94 -22.77 4.11
C GLU A 459 -8.30 -23.76 3.11
N LYS A 460 -7.29 -24.52 3.54
CA LYS A 460 -6.62 -25.53 2.70
C LYS A 460 -7.49 -26.76 2.49
N MET A 461 -8.15 -27.23 3.56
CA MET A 461 -9.14 -28.29 3.48
C MET A 461 -10.26 -27.88 2.51
N LEU A 462 -10.81 -26.68 2.69
CA LEU A 462 -11.90 -26.16 1.87
C LEU A 462 -11.49 -25.97 0.40
N SER A 463 -10.26 -25.52 0.12
CA SER A 463 -9.69 -25.47 -1.23
C SER A 463 -9.72 -26.84 -1.91
N THR A 464 -9.42 -27.91 -1.16
CA THR A 464 -9.40 -29.28 -1.70
C THR A 464 -10.82 -29.76 -2.01
N VAL A 465 -11.77 -29.51 -1.11
CA VAL A 465 -13.20 -29.84 -1.31
C VAL A 465 -13.79 -29.10 -2.50
N LEU A 466 -13.45 -27.82 -2.66
CA LEU A 466 -13.99 -26.95 -3.71
C LEU A 466 -13.30 -27.10 -5.07
N ASN A 467 -12.18 -27.80 -5.15
CA ASN A 467 -11.40 -27.88 -6.38
C ASN A 467 -12.24 -28.33 -7.59
N ASP A 468 -13.01 -29.40 -7.41
CA ASP A 468 -13.85 -29.96 -8.48
C ASP A 468 -15.01 -29.04 -8.82
N VAL A 469 -15.61 -28.42 -7.80
CA VAL A 469 -16.73 -27.49 -7.97
C VAL A 469 -16.30 -26.26 -8.78
N LEU A 470 -15.22 -25.60 -8.36
CA LEU A 470 -14.67 -24.43 -9.05
C LEU A 470 -14.16 -24.78 -10.45
N SER A 471 -13.64 -25.99 -10.66
CA SER A 471 -13.23 -26.47 -11.99
C SER A 471 -14.41 -26.65 -12.95
N VAL A 472 -15.61 -27.01 -12.45
CA VAL A 472 -16.82 -27.07 -13.28
C VAL A 472 -17.35 -25.67 -13.58
N VAL A 473 -17.26 -24.74 -12.62
CA VAL A 473 -17.76 -23.37 -12.79
C VAL A 473 -16.84 -22.53 -13.68
N TYR A 474 -15.53 -22.74 -13.59
CA TYR A 474 -14.50 -22.03 -14.34
C TYR A 474 -13.61 -23.01 -15.14
N PRO A 475 -14.18 -23.73 -16.13
CA PRO A 475 -13.51 -24.86 -16.78
C PRO A 475 -12.22 -24.49 -17.51
N ARG A 476 -12.08 -23.24 -17.95
CA ARG A 476 -10.90 -22.75 -18.68
C ARG A 476 -9.91 -21.99 -17.81
N HIS A 477 -10.17 -21.85 -16.51
CA HIS A 477 -9.25 -21.13 -15.62
C HIS A 477 -7.86 -21.78 -15.58
N ARG A 478 -7.80 -23.11 -15.65
CA ARG A 478 -6.55 -23.88 -15.63
C ARG A 478 -5.60 -23.53 -16.78
N GLU A 479 -6.14 -23.09 -17.91
CA GLU A 479 -5.34 -22.67 -19.08
C GLU A 479 -4.59 -21.37 -18.82
N ILE A 480 -5.12 -20.52 -17.94
CA ILE A 480 -4.63 -19.16 -17.68
C ILE A 480 -4.18 -18.96 -16.23
N MET A 481 -4.17 -20.03 -15.43
CA MET A 481 -3.85 -19.95 -14.01
C MET A 481 -2.40 -19.48 -13.82
N PRO A 482 -2.13 -18.58 -12.87
CA PRO A 482 -0.77 -18.16 -12.58
C PRO A 482 0.09 -19.32 -12.06
N TYR A 483 1.40 -19.30 -12.31
CA TYR A 483 2.38 -20.21 -11.69
C TYR A 483 2.96 -19.67 -10.38
N ILE A 484 2.60 -18.44 -10.01
CA ILE A 484 2.95 -17.84 -8.73
C ILE A 484 1.69 -17.56 -7.94
N GLU A 485 1.77 -17.64 -6.62
CA GLU A 485 0.64 -17.32 -5.76
C GLU A 485 0.40 -15.81 -5.69
N SER A 486 -0.88 -15.41 -5.71
CA SER A 486 -1.35 -14.07 -5.38
C SER A 486 -0.77 -12.92 -6.22
N ILE A 487 -1.55 -12.45 -7.18
CA ILE A 487 -1.25 -11.24 -7.95
C ILE A 487 -1.75 -10.03 -7.16
N SER A 488 -0.85 -9.10 -6.83
CA SER A 488 -1.18 -7.87 -6.08
C SER A 488 -1.22 -6.64 -6.99
N ARG A 489 -1.88 -5.57 -6.54
CA ARG A 489 -1.86 -4.27 -7.22
C ARG A 489 -0.43 -3.77 -7.48
N HIS A 490 0.47 -3.90 -6.50
CA HIS A 490 1.86 -3.48 -6.64
C HIS A 490 2.60 -4.25 -7.74
N MET A 491 2.32 -5.55 -7.89
CA MET A 491 2.86 -6.35 -8.99
C MET A 491 2.35 -5.85 -10.35
N VAL A 492 1.05 -5.49 -10.45
CA VAL A 492 0.46 -4.93 -11.68
C VAL A 492 1.13 -3.61 -12.06
N GLU A 493 1.34 -2.72 -11.10
CA GLU A 493 2.01 -1.43 -11.31
C GLU A 493 3.49 -1.61 -11.70
N THR A 494 4.20 -2.53 -11.05
CA THR A 494 5.60 -2.83 -11.37
C THR A 494 5.75 -3.44 -12.77
N LEU A 495 4.88 -4.40 -13.14
CA LEU A 495 4.84 -4.97 -14.48
C LEU A 495 4.51 -3.91 -15.54
N TRP A 496 3.63 -2.96 -15.21
CA TRP A 496 3.32 -1.82 -16.08
C TRP A 496 4.57 -0.99 -16.37
N ASP A 497 5.19 -0.44 -15.32
CA ASP A 497 6.28 0.53 -15.44
C ASP A 497 7.54 -0.08 -16.07
N LYS A 498 7.85 -1.33 -15.73
CA LYS A 498 9.12 -1.96 -16.10
C LYS A 498 9.07 -2.78 -17.38
N PHE A 499 7.88 -3.19 -17.83
CA PHE A 499 7.75 -4.06 -19.01
C PHE A 499 6.59 -3.68 -19.94
N ILE A 500 5.34 -3.65 -19.47
CA ILE A 500 4.16 -3.52 -20.36
C ILE A 500 4.23 -2.19 -21.13
N ALA A 501 4.54 -1.07 -20.45
CA ALA A 501 4.68 0.23 -21.10
C ALA A 501 5.78 0.27 -22.19
N LEU A 502 6.83 -0.53 -22.04
CA LEU A 502 7.96 -0.62 -22.97
C LEU A 502 7.73 -1.64 -24.11
N GLY A 503 6.86 -2.64 -23.89
CA GLY A 503 6.54 -3.70 -24.85
C GLY A 503 7.61 -4.79 -25.03
N LYS A 504 8.87 -4.54 -24.64
CA LYS A 504 9.98 -5.50 -24.69
C LYS A 504 10.98 -5.30 -23.55
N ILE A 505 11.63 -6.37 -23.12
CA ILE A 505 12.68 -6.34 -22.09
C ILE A 505 13.67 -7.50 -22.28
N THR A 506 14.97 -7.29 -22.02
CA THR A 506 15.94 -8.40 -22.00
C THR A 506 15.70 -9.31 -20.79
N LEU A 507 16.10 -10.59 -20.88
CA LEU A 507 16.02 -11.50 -19.72
C LEU A 507 16.88 -11.02 -18.54
N LYS A 508 18.02 -10.35 -18.81
CA LYS A 508 18.89 -9.79 -17.78
C LYS A 508 18.21 -8.63 -17.06
N GLU A 509 17.72 -7.63 -17.79
CA GLU A 509 17.01 -6.49 -17.20
C GLU A 509 15.73 -6.91 -16.47
N ALA A 510 15.03 -7.93 -16.96
CA ALA A 510 13.85 -8.45 -16.29
C ALA A 510 14.19 -9.02 -14.90
N ARG A 511 15.34 -9.66 -14.75
CA ARG A 511 15.84 -10.15 -13.45
C ARG A 511 16.29 -8.99 -12.56
N ASP A 512 17.08 -8.07 -13.11
CA ASP A 512 17.60 -6.91 -12.37
C ASP A 512 16.46 -6.01 -11.86
N LYS A 513 15.36 -5.90 -12.61
CA LYS A 513 14.17 -5.12 -12.25
C LYS A 513 13.10 -5.92 -11.50
N GLY A 514 13.35 -7.20 -11.18
CA GLY A 514 12.43 -8.04 -10.42
C GLY A 514 11.13 -8.43 -11.13
N VAL A 515 11.04 -8.30 -12.46
CA VAL A 515 9.83 -8.61 -13.26
C VAL A 515 9.91 -9.93 -14.01
N TYR A 516 11.05 -10.63 -13.99
CA TYR A 516 11.22 -11.93 -14.65
C TYR A 516 10.18 -12.97 -14.18
N ASN A 517 10.09 -13.22 -12.87
CA ASN A 517 9.14 -14.21 -12.33
C ASN A 517 7.67 -13.81 -12.54
N PRO A 518 7.25 -12.53 -12.35
CA PRO A 518 5.90 -12.10 -12.71
C PRO A 518 5.56 -12.27 -14.19
N ILE A 519 6.49 -12.02 -15.12
CA ILE A 519 6.26 -12.24 -16.55
C ILE A 519 6.03 -13.72 -16.84
N GLU A 520 6.93 -14.59 -16.34
CA GLU A 520 6.87 -16.03 -16.56
C GLU A 520 5.69 -16.70 -15.84
N GLY A 521 5.37 -16.23 -14.65
CA GLY A 521 4.33 -16.80 -13.80
C GLY A 521 2.93 -16.28 -14.05
N VAL A 522 2.74 -15.15 -14.73
CA VAL A 522 1.40 -14.55 -14.95
C VAL A 522 1.12 -14.29 -16.41
N LEU A 523 2.01 -13.56 -17.10
CA LEU A 523 1.74 -13.09 -18.46
C LEU A 523 1.93 -14.18 -19.53
N MET A 524 2.87 -15.11 -19.32
CA MET A 524 3.05 -16.27 -20.20
C MET A 524 1.87 -17.25 -20.14
N PRO A 525 1.35 -17.68 -18.97
CA PRO A 525 0.13 -18.49 -18.89
C PRO A 525 -1.08 -17.86 -19.59
N MET A 526 -1.23 -16.53 -19.49
CA MET A 526 -2.31 -15.81 -20.19
C MET A 526 -2.08 -15.72 -21.71
N GLY A 527 -0.91 -16.11 -22.22
CA GLY A 527 -0.57 -16.02 -23.64
C GLY A 527 -0.34 -14.58 -24.12
N MET A 528 0.11 -13.68 -23.24
CA MET A 528 0.34 -12.25 -23.55
C MET A 528 1.79 -11.93 -23.94
N VAL A 529 2.71 -12.87 -23.76
CA VAL A 529 4.15 -12.66 -23.92
C VAL A 529 4.75 -13.79 -24.73
N LYS A 530 5.63 -13.45 -25.68
CA LYS A 530 6.52 -14.41 -26.34
C LYS A 530 7.95 -14.23 -25.83
N ARG A 531 8.63 -15.36 -25.67
CA ARG A 531 10.06 -15.40 -25.37
C ARG A 531 10.80 -15.70 -26.67
N SER A 532 11.60 -14.75 -27.13
CA SER A 532 12.38 -14.88 -28.37
C SER A 532 13.86 -14.70 -28.04
N GLY A 533 14.60 -15.81 -27.95
CA GLY A 533 16.01 -15.81 -27.57
C GLY A 533 16.24 -15.23 -26.18
N ASN A 534 16.86 -14.04 -26.13
CA ASN A 534 17.26 -13.34 -24.90
C ASN A 534 16.32 -12.19 -24.48
N TYR A 535 15.09 -12.14 -25.01
CA TYR A 535 14.11 -11.09 -24.70
C TYR A 535 12.71 -11.67 -24.44
N PHE A 536 11.96 -10.96 -23.61
CA PHE A 536 10.51 -11.03 -23.55
C PHE A 536 9.90 -9.89 -24.36
N SER A 537 8.88 -10.17 -25.16
CA SER A 537 8.08 -9.17 -25.85
C SER A 537 6.59 -9.43 -25.68
N LEU A 538 5.80 -8.37 -25.58
CA LEU A 538 4.34 -8.50 -25.63
C LEU A 538 3.94 -9.11 -26.99
N SER A 539 3.01 -10.05 -26.94
CA SER A 539 2.48 -10.74 -28.12
C SER A 539 0.97 -10.80 -27.98
N ILE A 540 0.27 -9.98 -28.76
CA ILE A 540 -1.20 -9.97 -28.79
C ILE A 540 -1.64 -10.56 -30.13
N GLU A 541 -2.08 -11.82 -30.08
CA GLU A 541 -2.65 -12.53 -31.22
C GLU A 541 -4.11 -12.86 -30.88
N SER A 542 -5.02 -11.91 -31.10
CA SER A 542 -6.44 -12.03 -30.73
C SER A 542 -7.08 -13.32 -31.27
N ASP A 543 -6.74 -13.67 -32.51
CA ASP A 543 -7.35 -14.78 -33.25
C ASP A 543 -6.89 -16.16 -32.77
N LYS A 544 -5.75 -16.21 -32.05
CA LYS A 544 -5.17 -17.45 -31.52
C LYS A 544 -5.32 -17.58 -30.01
N ASN A 545 -5.69 -16.49 -29.34
CA ASN A 545 -5.86 -16.46 -27.90
C ASN A 545 -7.35 -16.31 -27.57
N GLU A 546 -7.97 -17.41 -27.16
CA GLU A 546 -9.40 -17.45 -26.88
C GLU A 546 -9.83 -16.59 -25.69
N LEU A 547 -8.94 -16.34 -24.71
CA LEU A 547 -9.20 -15.40 -23.62
C LEU A 547 -9.33 -13.98 -24.17
N LEU A 548 -8.44 -13.58 -25.09
CA LEU A 548 -8.51 -12.28 -25.76
C LEU A 548 -9.74 -12.14 -26.64
N SER A 549 -10.01 -13.15 -27.47
CA SER A 549 -11.23 -13.18 -28.30
C SER A 549 -12.49 -13.04 -27.43
N SER A 550 -12.56 -13.76 -26.31
CA SER A 550 -13.67 -13.65 -25.36
C SER A 550 -13.75 -12.26 -24.72
N TYR A 551 -12.63 -11.70 -24.27
CA TYR A 551 -12.59 -10.33 -23.72
C TYR A 551 -13.11 -9.30 -24.73
N LEU A 552 -12.54 -9.32 -25.95
CA LEU A 552 -12.84 -8.34 -26.99
C LEU A 552 -14.26 -8.51 -27.54
N SER A 553 -14.84 -9.71 -27.52
CA SER A 553 -16.23 -9.93 -27.91
C SER A 553 -17.25 -9.17 -27.05
N TYR A 554 -16.86 -8.76 -25.84
CA TYR A 554 -17.69 -7.93 -24.98
C TYR A 554 -17.59 -6.45 -25.32
N ILE A 555 -16.63 -6.01 -26.13
CA ILE A 555 -16.46 -4.61 -26.55
C ILE A 555 -17.32 -4.37 -27.78
N LEU A 556 -18.25 -3.42 -27.70
CA LEU A 556 -19.13 -3.09 -28.81
C LEU A 556 -18.48 -2.02 -29.70
N PRO A 557 -18.60 -2.14 -31.04
CA PRO A 557 -18.30 -1.06 -31.95
C PRO A 557 -19.21 0.13 -31.60
N ASP A 558 -18.62 1.31 -31.42
CA ASP A 558 -19.30 2.59 -31.17
C ASP A 558 -19.91 2.87 -29.79
N ASN A 559 -19.95 1.90 -28.86
CA ASN A 559 -20.47 2.16 -27.50
C ASN A 559 -19.48 1.70 -26.41
N PRO A 560 -18.84 2.63 -25.67
CA PRO A 560 -18.02 2.30 -24.51
C PRO A 560 -18.82 1.55 -23.45
N ILE A 561 -18.21 0.54 -22.84
CA ILE A 561 -18.87 -0.31 -21.83
C ILE A 561 -18.18 -0.12 -20.48
N PRO A 562 -18.94 -0.06 -19.36
CA PRO A 562 -18.35 0.05 -18.05
C PRO A 562 -17.31 -1.04 -17.76
N VAL A 563 -16.17 -0.64 -17.21
CA VAL A 563 -15.08 -1.56 -16.86
C VAL A 563 -15.59 -2.65 -15.90
N SER A 564 -16.46 -2.29 -14.95
CA SER A 564 -17.10 -3.20 -13.99
C SER A 564 -17.90 -4.31 -14.67
N ASP A 565 -18.58 -4.01 -15.77
CA ASP A 565 -19.50 -4.93 -16.43
C ASP A 565 -18.71 -5.97 -17.22
N ILE A 566 -17.67 -5.52 -17.94
CA ILE A 566 -16.72 -6.41 -18.63
C ILE A 566 -16.01 -7.28 -17.60
N TYR A 567 -15.58 -6.67 -16.49
CA TYR A 567 -14.93 -7.38 -15.41
C TYR A 567 -15.81 -8.51 -14.87
N LEU A 568 -17.07 -8.22 -14.48
CA LEU A 568 -17.99 -9.22 -13.95
C LEU A 568 -18.27 -10.33 -14.96
N LYS A 569 -18.46 -10.01 -16.24
CA LYS A 569 -18.68 -11.01 -17.30
C LYS A 569 -17.52 -11.99 -17.44
N ILE A 570 -16.27 -11.52 -17.36
CA ILE A 570 -15.09 -12.40 -17.45
C ILE A 570 -14.82 -13.11 -16.11
N ARG A 571 -15.04 -12.41 -14.99
CA ARG A 571 -14.86 -12.92 -13.63
C ARG A 571 -15.80 -14.08 -13.29
N LYS A 572 -17.04 -14.02 -13.80
CA LYS A 572 -18.09 -15.05 -13.64
C LYS A 572 -18.30 -15.89 -14.91
N GLY A 573 -17.59 -15.56 -15.98
CA GLY A 573 -17.48 -16.34 -17.20
C GLY A 573 -16.70 -17.64 -16.99
N ILE A 574 -16.45 -18.37 -18.07
CA ILE A 574 -15.73 -19.66 -18.03
C ILE A 574 -14.26 -19.56 -17.59
N TRP A 575 -13.71 -18.34 -17.57
CA TRP A 575 -12.31 -18.05 -17.28
C TRP A 575 -12.03 -17.79 -15.80
N GLY A 576 -13.03 -17.33 -15.02
CA GLY A 576 -12.85 -17.07 -13.59
C GLY A 576 -11.75 -16.05 -13.26
N LEU A 577 -11.50 -15.06 -14.12
CA LEU A 577 -10.33 -14.18 -14.03
C LEU A 577 -10.44 -13.25 -12.81
N THR A 578 -9.42 -13.22 -11.95
CA THR A 578 -9.41 -12.32 -10.78
C THR A 578 -9.19 -10.86 -11.17
N ARG A 579 -9.58 -9.92 -10.30
CA ARG A 579 -9.48 -8.47 -10.56
C ARG A 579 -8.11 -8.01 -11.04
N HIS A 580 -7.05 -8.46 -10.36
CA HIS A 580 -5.70 -8.04 -10.69
C HIS A 580 -5.23 -8.59 -12.04
N SER A 581 -5.57 -9.85 -12.37
CA SER A 581 -5.30 -10.43 -13.70
C SER A 581 -6.11 -9.74 -14.79
N PHE A 582 -7.36 -9.38 -14.52
CA PHE A 582 -8.20 -8.61 -15.44
C PHE A 582 -7.60 -7.23 -15.74
N TYR A 583 -7.12 -6.51 -14.73
CA TYR A 583 -6.48 -5.22 -14.94
C TYR A 583 -5.12 -5.31 -15.62
N LEU A 584 -4.35 -6.38 -15.39
CA LEU A 584 -3.14 -6.66 -16.18
C LEU A 584 -3.48 -6.81 -17.66
N LEU A 585 -4.45 -7.67 -17.97
CA LEU A 585 -4.91 -7.90 -19.34
C LEU A 585 -5.43 -6.62 -20.00
N THR A 586 -6.29 -5.88 -19.28
CA THR A 586 -6.84 -4.60 -19.74
C THR A 586 -5.73 -3.58 -19.99
N SER A 587 -4.72 -3.51 -19.11
CA SER A 587 -3.57 -2.62 -19.29
C SER A 587 -2.78 -2.97 -20.54
N ILE A 588 -2.55 -4.25 -20.79
CA ILE A 588 -1.87 -4.74 -22.00
C ILE A 588 -2.66 -4.36 -23.25
N LEU A 589 -3.97 -4.58 -23.26
CA LEU A 589 -4.84 -4.25 -24.40
C LEU A 589 -4.94 -2.74 -24.65
N LEU A 590 -5.00 -1.91 -23.60
CA LEU A 590 -4.93 -0.45 -23.72
C LEU A 590 -3.57 0.00 -24.25
N GLN A 591 -2.47 -0.59 -23.75
CA GLN A 591 -1.12 -0.26 -24.20
C GLN A 591 -0.85 -0.68 -25.62
N SER A 592 -1.43 -1.79 -26.07
CA SER A 592 -1.34 -2.24 -27.46
C SER A 592 -2.43 -1.66 -28.35
N GLY A 593 -3.25 -0.73 -27.82
CA GLY A 593 -4.26 0.03 -28.56
C GLY A 593 -5.45 -0.79 -29.07
N TYR A 594 -5.69 -2.00 -28.55
CA TYR A 594 -6.91 -2.78 -28.80
C TYR A 594 -8.13 -2.21 -28.09
N LEU A 595 -7.90 -1.37 -27.07
CA LEU A 595 -8.95 -0.70 -26.31
C LEU A 595 -8.70 0.81 -26.28
N THR A 596 -9.79 1.57 -26.22
CA THR A 596 -9.78 3.01 -25.96
C THR A 596 -10.44 3.27 -24.60
N PRO A 597 -9.76 3.95 -23.66
CA PRO A 597 -10.31 4.22 -22.34
C PRO A 597 -11.14 5.51 -22.32
N TYR A 598 -12.27 5.48 -21.62
CA TYR A 598 -13.18 6.60 -21.46
C TYR A 598 -13.45 6.90 -19.99
N LYS A 599 -13.74 8.18 -19.72
CA LYS A 599 -14.28 8.65 -18.45
C LYS A 599 -15.34 9.72 -18.75
N ASP A 600 -16.54 9.54 -18.22
CA ASP A 600 -17.68 10.43 -18.45
C ASP A 600 -17.92 10.71 -19.94
N GLY A 601 -17.85 9.65 -20.78
CA GLY A 601 -18.00 9.73 -22.24
C GLY A 601 -16.83 10.36 -23.01
N ARG A 602 -15.74 10.78 -22.35
CA ARG A 602 -14.56 11.37 -22.99
C ARG A 602 -13.37 10.42 -23.00
N VAL A 603 -12.66 10.38 -24.11
CA VAL A 603 -11.41 9.60 -24.23
C VAL A 603 -10.35 10.18 -23.28
N VAL A 604 -9.78 9.34 -22.42
CA VAL A 604 -8.70 9.73 -21.51
C VAL A 604 -7.36 9.16 -21.97
N ASN A 605 -6.25 9.77 -21.54
CA ASN A 605 -4.93 9.20 -21.77
C ASN A 605 -4.66 8.09 -20.76
N PHE A 606 -4.23 6.92 -21.24
CA PHE A 606 -3.74 5.85 -20.40
C PHE A 606 -2.21 5.87 -20.28
N SER A 607 -1.74 6.29 -19.12
CA SER A 607 -0.31 6.42 -18.79
C SER A 607 0.13 5.52 -17.63
N SER A 608 -0.83 4.94 -16.91
CA SER A 608 -0.57 4.09 -15.73
C SER A 608 -1.72 3.13 -15.51
N SER A 609 -1.38 1.87 -15.19
CA SER A 609 -2.34 0.84 -14.78
C SER A 609 -3.11 1.19 -13.50
N SER A 610 -2.58 2.09 -12.66
CA SER A 610 -3.25 2.58 -11.45
C SER A 610 -4.61 3.24 -11.72
N LYS A 611 -4.81 3.83 -12.93
CA LYS A 611 -6.06 4.49 -13.32
C LYS A 611 -7.26 3.54 -13.38
N LEU A 612 -7.04 2.23 -13.56
CA LEU A 612 -8.08 1.20 -13.50
C LEU A 612 -8.55 0.92 -12.06
N TYR A 613 -7.76 1.28 -11.05
CA TYR A 613 -8.10 1.08 -9.64
C TYR A 613 -8.72 2.31 -8.98
N THR A 614 -8.56 3.51 -9.57
CA THR A 614 -8.97 4.79 -8.98
C THR A 614 -10.15 5.44 -9.70
N ASP A 615 -10.92 4.66 -10.46
CA ASP A 615 -12.00 5.16 -11.34
C ASP A 615 -11.54 6.28 -12.28
N GLY A 616 -10.26 6.26 -12.66
CA GLY A 616 -9.69 7.13 -13.68
C GLY A 616 -10.15 6.75 -15.09
N ILE A 617 -10.62 5.51 -15.25
CA ILE A 617 -11.23 4.95 -16.46
C ILE A 617 -12.53 4.31 -16.01
N GLY A 618 -13.67 4.84 -16.47
CA GLY A 618 -14.99 4.28 -16.17
C GLY A 618 -15.45 3.28 -17.22
N GLU A 619 -15.05 3.48 -18.47
CA GLU A 619 -15.57 2.76 -19.63
C GLU A 619 -14.44 2.38 -20.61
N LEU A 620 -14.64 1.30 -21.37
CA LEU A 620 -13.74 0.82 -22.41
C LEU A 620 -14.49 0.69 -23.73
N GLY A 621 -13.93 1.27 -24.79
CA GLY A 621 -14.41 1.09 -26.16
C GLY A 621 -13.36 0.42 -27.04
N GLU A 622 -13.72 0.16 -28.29
CA GLU A 622 -12.84 -0.46 -29.28
C GLU A 622 -11.60 0.39 -29.56
N GLY A 623 -10.47 -0.29 -29.78
CA GLY A 623 -9.22 0.31 -30.19
C GLY A 623 -9.30 0.93 -31.58
N LYS A 624 -8.97 2.23 -31.70
CA LYS A 624 -8.92 2.94 -32.98
C LYS A 624 -7.49 3.12 -33.48
N LEU A 625 -6.71 2.04 -33.54
CA LEU A 625 -5.38 2.10 -34.16
C LEU A 625 -5.47 2.14 -35.69
N ILE A 626 -4.47 2.75 -36.33
CA ILE A 626 -4.27 2.64 -37.78
C ILE A 626 -3.90 1.19 -38.15
N GLU A 627 -4.34 0.75 -39.32
CA GLU A 627 -4.08 -0.61 -39.79
C GLU A 627 -2.58 -0.93 -39.91
N ALA A 628 -2.21 -2.21 -39.74
CA ALA A 628 -0.81 -2.66 -39.76
C ALA A 628 -0.08 -2.29 -41.05
N GLN A 629 -0.78 -2.26 -42.19
CA GLN A 629 -0.24 -1.81 -43.48
C GLN A 629 0.25 -0.34 -43.44
N TYR A 630 -0.44 0.53 -42.70
CA TYR A 630 -0.04 1.93 -42.53
C TYR A 630 1.08 2.07 -41.50
N GLN A 631 1.13 1.21 -40.49
CA GLN A 631 2.22 1.22 -39.51
C GLN A 631 3.59 0.95 -40.16
N SER A 632 3.66 0.05 -41.16
CA SER A 632 4.91 -0.18 -41.91
C SER A 632 5.40 1.04 -42.70
N ILE A 633 4.51 1.97 -43.04
CA ILE A 633 4.80 3.17 -43.86
C ILE A 633 5.29 4.33 -43.00
N LEU A 634 5.15 4.27 -41.67
CA LEU A 634 5.61 5.32 -40.76
C LEU A 634 7.11 5.67 -40.90
N LYS A 635 7.94 4.74 -41.37
CA LYS A 635 9.37 5.01 -41.62
C LYS A 635 9.56 6.01 -42.76
N ASP A 636 8.68 5.99 -43.74
CA ASP A 636 8.73 6.84 -44.93
C ASP A 636 8.31 8.29 -44.63
N ALA A 637 7.60 8.50 -43.51
CA ALA A 637 7.20 9.81 -43.00
C ALA A 637 8.19 10.43 -41.99
N SER A 638 9.42 9.90 -41.91
CA SER A 638 10.45 10.34 -40.94
C SER A 638 10.86 11.82 -41.06
N PHE A 639 10.62 12.46 -42.21
CA PHE A 639 10.85 13.90 -42.40
C PHE A 639 9.95 14.78 -41.50
N ILE A 640 8.86 14.24 -40.94
CA ILE A 640 7.94 14.97 -40.04
C ILE A 640 8.44 14.95 -38.58
N TRP A 641 9.04 13.84 -38.12
CA TRP A 641 9.29 13.59 -36.68
C TRP A 641 10.74 13.21 -36.32
N SER A 642 11.69 13.36 -37.25
CA SER A 642 13.15 13.28 -37.04
C SER A 642 13.72 11.93 -36.58
N ALA A 643 12.93 11.02 -36.01
CA ALA A 643 13.33 9.69 -35.55
C ALA A 643 12.28 8.64 -35.92
N SER A 644 12.70 7.42 -36.28
CA SER A 644 11.73 6.34 -36.53
C SER A 644 10.84 6.10 -35.30
N PRO A 645 9.52 6.01 -35.45
CA PRO A 645 8.63 5.76 -34.31
C PRO A 645 9.02 4.44 -33.64
N ILE A 646 9.12 4.49 -32.31
CA ILE A 646 9.55 3.35 -31.50
C ILE A 646 8.37 2.39 -31.36
N GLU A 647 8.57 1.14 -31.78
CA GLU A 647 7.62 0.05 -31.49
C GLU A 647 7.64 -0.32 -30.00
N PRO A 648 6.49 -0.63 -29.38
CA PRO A 648 5.18 -0.92 -30.00
C PRO A 648 4.33 0.33 -30.33
N PHE A 649 3.59 0.26 -31.44
CA PHE A 649 2.67 1.31 -31.86
C PHE A 649 1.37 1.28 -31.03
N ASN A 650 1.02 2.41 -30.40
CA ASN A 650 -0.13 2.52 -29.50
C ASN A 650 -0.91 3.82 -29.71
N LEU A 651 -2.08 3.96 -29.07
CA LEU A 651 -2.97 5.11 -29.29
C LEU A 651 -2.34 6.43 -28.85
N SER A 652 -1.50 6.41 -27.80
CA SER A 652 -0.79 7.61 -27.33
C SER A 652 0.27 8.05 -28.34
N LEU A 653 1.03 7.11 -28.91
CA LEU A 653 1.99 7.38 -29.97
C LEU A 653 1.27 7.84 -31.24
N GLN A 654 0.17 7.19 -31.63
CA GLN A 654 -0.67 7.60 -32.75
C GLN A 654 -1.17 9.05 -32.58
N LYS A 655 -1.70 9.41 -31.41
CA LYS A 655 -2.10 10.78 -31.11
C LYS A 655 -0.91 11.74 -31.16
N GLY A 656 0.22 11.38 -30.57
CA GLY A 656 1.43 12.20 -30.59
C GLY A 656 1.98 12.43 -32.00
N LEU A 657 1.98 11.39 -32.86
CA LEU A 657 2.35 11.50 -34.27
C LEU A 657 1.36 12.37 -35.03
N TRP A 658 0.06 12.25 -34.76
CA TRP A 658 -0.95 13.12 -35.36
C TRP A 658 -0.75 14.59 -34.96
N ASP A 659 -0.47 14.87 -33.69
CA ASP A 659 -0.15 16.22 -33.22
C ASP A 659 1.10 16.78 -33.91
N MET A 660 2.11 15.94 -34.14
CA MET A 660 3.31 16.30 -34.92
C MET A 660 2.99 16.59 -36.39
N VAL A 661 2.10 15.81 -37.02
CA VAL A 661 1.63 16.05 -38.39
C VAL A 661 0.86 17.37 -38.50
N ILE A 662 0.01 17.69 -37.51
CA ILE A 662 -0.70 18.98 -37.45
C ILE A 662 0.30 20.15 -37.31
N LYS A 663 1.28 20.03 -36.41
CA LYS A 663 2.33 21.06 -36.26
C LYS A 663 3.16 21.23 -37.53
N PHE A 664 3.52 20.11 -38.16
CA PHE A 664 4.22 20.10 -39.44
C PHE A 664 3.43 20.84 -40.51
N LYS A 665 2.12 20.57 -40.64
CA LYS A 665 1.24 21.26 -41.60
C LYS A 665 1.36 22.78 -41.45
N HIS A 666 1.18 23.30 -40.24
CA HIS A 666 1.21 24.74 -40.01
C HIS A 666 2.58 25.37 -40.32
N SER A 667 3.67 24.66 -40.03
CA SER A 667 5.02 25.13 -40.40
C SER A 667 5.22 25.12 -41.91
N ALA A 668 4.88 24.01 -42.57
CA ALA A 668 5.06 23.83 -44.00
C ALA A 668 4.22 24.81 -44.82
N GLU A 669 2.96 25.05 -44.46
CA GLU A 669 2.09 26.04 -45.12
C GLU A 669 2.68 27.45 -45.05
N LYS A 670 3.21 27.84 -43.87
CA LYS A 670 3.84 29.14 -43.68
C LYS A 670 5.09 29.26 -44.55
N ASP A 671 5.98 28.27 -44.52
CA ASP A 671 7.22 28.27 -45.31
C ASP A 671 6.90 28.33 -46.82
N CYS A 672 5.90 27.55 -47.27
CA CYS A 672 5.50 27.54 -48.68
C CYS A 672 4.96 28.90 -49.15
N GLN A 673 4.19 29.60 -48.31
CA GLN A 673 3.69 30.95 -48.63
C GLN A 673 4.82 31.98 -48.68
N GLU A 674 5.78 31.90 -47.74
CA GLU A 674 6.92 32.80 -47.69
C GLU A 674 7.84 32.62 -48.92
N ILE A 675 8.09 31.38 -49.34
CA ILE A 675 8.85 31.06 -50.56
C ILE A 675 8.22 31.73 -51.79
N LEU A 676 6.91 31.63 -51.98
CA LEU A 676 6.23 32.26 -53.13
C LEU A 676 6.42 33.78 -53.13
N GLY A 677 6.33 34.43 -51.95
CA GLY A 677 6.57 35.86 -51.81
C GLY A 677 8.02 36.26 -52.13
N LEU A 678 9.00 35.45 -51.71
CA LEU A 678 10.42 35.71 -51.99
C LEU A 678 10.77 35.47 -53.46
N ILE A 679 10.22 34.42 -54.09
CA ILE A 679 10.40 34.19 -55.53
C ILE A 679 9.88 35.38 -56.33
N GLN A 680 8.68 35.89 -56.01
CA GLN A 680 8.12 37.05 -56.68
C GLN A 680 8.94 38.33 -56.45
N ARG A 681 9.56 38.48 -55.27
CA ARG A 681 10.41 39.63 -54.95
C ARG A 681 11.73 39.63 -55.73
N TYR A 682 12.33 38.47 -55.93
CA TYR A 682 13.67 38.35 -56.52
C TYR A 682 13.68 37.91 -58.00
N SER A 683 12.52 37.61 -58.59
CA SER A 683 12.41 37.12 -59.97
C SER A 683 13.05 38.05 -61.01
N ASP A 684 13.05 39.36 -60.75
CA ASP A 684 13.56 40.37 -61.67
C ASP A 684 15.09 40.55 -61.59
N TYR A 685 15.76 39.88 -60.64
CA TYR A 685 17.21 40.00 -60.48
C TYR A 685 17.93 39.19 -61.57
N ALA A 686 18.95 39.78 -62.19
CA ALA A 686 19.73 39.10 -63.23
C ALA A 686 20.41 37.80 -62.73
N SER A 687 20.76 37.75 -61.43
CA SER A 687 21.31 36.55 -60.78
C SER A 687 20.30 35.40 -60.71
N PHE A 688 18.99 35.69 -60.66
CA PHE A 688 17.93 34.69 -60.53
C PHE A 688 17.53 34.05 -61.87
N GLY A 689 17.95 34.60 -63.01
CA GLY A 689 17.69 34.00 -64.32
C GLY A 689 18.31 32.60 -64.53
N ARG A 690 19.22 32.17 -63.64
CA ARG A 690 19.83 30.83 -63.64
C ARG A 690 19.22 29.87 -62.61
N ILE A 691 18.31 30.35 -61.76
CA ILE A 691 17.61 29.53 -60.77
C ILE A 691 16.33 28.96 -61.43
N PRO A 692 16.02 27.65 -61.28
CA PRO A 692 14.85 27.05 -61.89
C PRO A 692 13.57 27.38 -61.11
N LEU A 693 13.15 28.66 -61.12
CA LEU A 693 12.03 29.17 -60.32
C LEU A 693 10.72 28.41 -60.57
N ARG A 694 10.44 28.00 -61.81
CA ARG A 694 9.24 27.21 -62.13
C ARG A 694 9.23 25.82 -61.49
N ASP A 695 10.36 25.12 -61.50
CA ASP A 695 10.49 23.80 -60.85
C ASP A 695 10.31 23.93 -59.33
N ILE A 696 10.88 24.98 -58.74
CA ILE A 696 10.71 25.31 -57.33
C ILE A 696 9.23 25.60 -57.01
N GLU A 697 8.54 26.40 -57.83
CA GLU A 697 7.12 26.70 -57.66
C GLU A 697 6.23 25.45 -57.76
N GLU A 698 6.52 24.54 -58.72
CA GLU A 698 5.81 23.28 -58.89
C GLU A 698 6.01 22.36 -57.67
N LYS A 699 7.26 22.22 -57.19
CA LYS A 699 7.58 21.47 -55.97
C LYS A 699 6.92 22.06 -54.73
N ASN A 700 6.94 23.38 -54.59
CA ASN A 700 6.28 24.08 -53.49
C ASN A 700 4.76 23.86 -53.50
N ARG A 701 4.13 23.90 -54.68
CA ARG A 701 2.70 23.62 -54.85
C ARG A 701 2.36 22.16 -54.50
N PHE A 702 3.24 21.23 -54.82
CA PHE A 702 3.07 19.82 -54.43
C PHE A 702 3.07 19.64 -52.89
N ILE A 703 3.92 20.38 -52.16
CA ILE A 703 3.90 20.38 -50.68
C ILE A 703 2.61 21.01 -50.13
N ILE A 704 2.10 22.08 -50.76
CA ILE A 704 0.79 22.65 -50.40
C ILE A 704 -0.33 21.60 -50.59
N GLN A 705 -0.33 20.89 -51.71
CA GLN A 705 -1.30 19.80 -51.95
C GLN A 705 -1.20 18.69 -50.89
N PHE A 706 0.01 18.32 -50.47
CA PHE A 706 0.20 17.39 -49.36
C PHE A 706 -0.38 17.95 -48.04
N CYS A 707 -0.17 19.23 -47.74
CA CYS A 707 -0.74 19.88 -46.56
C CYS A 707 -2.27 19.93 -46.59
N ASP A 708 -2.89 20.05 -47.77
CA ASP A 708 -4.33 20.00 -47.95
C ASP A 708 -4.92 18.63 -47.59
N GLU A 709 -4.17 17.55 -47.77
CA GLU A 709 -4.57 16.20 -47.37
C GLU A 709 -4.59 16.00 -45.85
N ILE A 710 -3.85 16.83 -45.11
CA ILE A 710 -3.86 16.84 -43.64
C ILE A 710 -5.12 17.56 -43.15
N LYS A 711 -6.22 16.81 -42.96
CA LYS A 711 -7.49 17.33 -42.44
C LYS A 711 -7.49 17.37 -40.91
N THR A 712 -7.26 18.54 -40.31
CA THR A 712 -7.18 18.73 -38.85
C THR A 712 -8.49 18.41 -38.10
N SER A 713 -9.62 18.32 -38.81
CA SER A 713 -10.91 17.91 -38.27
C SER A 713 -11.04 16.41 -38.05
N TYR A 714 -10.12 15.59 -38.57
CA TYR A 714 -10.15 14.13 -38.43
C TYR A 714 -9.54 13.70 -37.10
N ASP A 715 -9.98 12.54 -36.60
CA ASP A 715 -9.33 11.90 -35.46
C ASP A 715 -7.94 11.36 -35.86
N SER A 716 -7.14 10.98 -34.85
CA SER A 716 -5.75 10.57 -35.09
C SER A 716 -5.62 9.32 -35.96
N LYS A 717 -6.64 8.45 -36.01
CA LYS A 717 -6.61 7.26 -36.87
C LYS A 717 -6.83 7.69 -38.31
N GLN A 718 -7.99 8.29 -38.57
CA GLN A 718 -8.42 8.69 -39.91
C GLN A 718 -7.43 9.68 -40.54
N GLY A 719 -6.92 10.62 -39.73
CA GLY A 719 -5.93 11.59 -40.14
C GLY A 719 -4.61 10.96 -40.56
N LEU A 720 -4.05 10.07 -39.73
CA LEU A 720 -2.79 9.40 -40.06
C LEU A 720 -2.93 8.42 -41.22
N GLU A 721 -4.00 7.63 -41.30
CA GLU A 721 -4.22 6.73 -42.44
C GLU A 721 -4.29 7.49 -43.76
N ARG A 722 -4.97 8.64 -43.78
CA ARG A 722 -5.04 9.50 -44.98
C ARG A 722 -3.67 10.04 -45.39
N VAL A 723 -2.89 10.53 -44.43
CA VAL A 723 -1.53 11.06 -44.68
C VAL A 723 -0.58 9.96 -45.14
N LEU A 724 -0.60 8.81 -44.48
CA LEU A 724 0.26 7.68 -44.83
C LEU A 724 -0.13 7.06 -46.17
N LYS A 725 -1.43 7.02 -46.51
CA LYS A 725 -1.90 6.65 -47.83
C LYS A 725 -1.36 7.59 -48.91
N PHE A 726 -1.40 8.91 -48.69
CA PHE A 726 -0.85 9.87 -49.63
C PHE A 726 0.67 9.68 -49.83
N ILE A 727 1.42 9.45 -48.75
CA ILE A 727 2.86 9.16 -48.81
C ILE A 727 3.14 7.85 -49.55
N GLN A 728 2.30 6.82 -49.35
CA GLN A 728 2.41 5.55 -50.07
C GLN A 728 2.21 5.72 -51.58
N GLU A 729 1.21 6.52 -51.97
CA GLU A 729 0.92 6.84 -53.38
C GLU A 729 1.96 7.80 -53.96
N ASN A 730 2.67 8.56 -53.12
CA ASN A 730 3.67 9.55 -53.51
C ASN A 730 4.97 9.44 -52.68
N PRO A 731 5.82 8.42 -52.93
CA PRO A 731 7.04 8.19 -52.14
C PRO A 731 8.05 9.35 -52.17
N GLN A 732 7.96 10.22 -53.18
CA GLN A 732 8.84 11.37 -53.37
C GLN A 732 8.59 12.55 -52.41
N VAL A 733 7.49 12.57 -51.64
CA VAL A 733 7.10 13.71 -50.80
C VAL A 733 8.21 14.15 -49.85
N GLY A 734 8.87 13.22 -49.15
CA GLY A 734 9.95 13.56 -48.22
C GLY A 734 11.17 14.19 -48.91
N ALA A 735 11.52 13.70 -50.11
CA ALA A 735 12.61 14.26 -50.91
C ALA A 735 12.27 15.68 -51.40
N VAL A 736 11.06 15.87 -51.94
CA VAL A 736 10.58 17.18 -52.40
C VAL A 736 10.51 18.18 -51.24
N PHE A 737 10.03 17.76 -50.06
CA PHE A 737 10.00 18.63 -48.88
C PHE A 737 11.41 19.09 -48.48
N SER A 738 12.39 18.19 -48.52
CA SER A 738 13.78 18.52 -48.22
C SER A 738 14.34 19.54 -49.20
N GLU A 739 14.10 19.37 -50.50
CA GLU A 739 14.50 20.33 -51.54
C GLU A 739 13.86 21.71 -51.33
N VAL A 740 12.55 21.77 -51.08
CA VAL A 740 11.83 23.01 -50.78
C VAL A 740 12.36 23.68 -49.52
N SER A 741 12.72 22.91 -48.49
CA SER A 741 13.33 23.42 -47.26
C SER A 741 14.71 24.06 -47.52
N TRP A 742 15.55 23.44 -48.36
CA TRP A 742 16.84 24.02 -48.76
C TRP A 742 16.67 25.32 -49.55
N VAL A 743 15.70 25.35 -50.46
CA VAL A 743 15.35 26.57 -51.20
C VAL A 743 14.86 27.66 -50.25
N SER A 744 13.98 27.33 -49.31
CA SER A 744 13.51 28.27 -48.28
C SER A 744 14.67 28.89 -47.52
N LYS A 745 15.58 28.04 -47.02
CA LYS A 745 16.78 28.49 -46.29
C LYS A 745 17.67 29.41 -47.14
N PHE A 746 17.87 29.06 -48.42
CA PHE A 746 18.62 29.88 -49.35
C PHE A 746 17.95 31.24 -49.58
N LEU A 747 16.64 31.25 -49.87
CA LEU A 747 15.88 32.47 -50.15
C LEU A 747 15.82 33.42 -48.94
N LEU A 748 15.77 32.88 -47.73
CA LEU A 748 15.69 33.65 -46.49
C LEU A 748 17.03 34.24 -46.03
N ALA A 749 18.14 33.54 -46.25
CA ALA A 749 19.42 33.90 -45.62
C ALA A 749 20.58 34.17 -46.59
N GLU A 750 20.53 33.66 -47.82
CA GLU A 750 21.72 33.56 -48.68
C GLU A 750 21.60 34.35 -50.01
N VAL A 751 20.45 34.97 -50.29
CA VAL A 751 20.17 35.68 -51.56
C VAL A 751 21.10 36.87 -51.79
N GLU A 752 21.36 37.66 -50.75
CA GLU A 752 22.22 38.84 -50.85
C GLU A 752 23.65 38.43 -51.18
N GLU A 753 24.16 37.40 -50.49
CA GLU A 753 25.49 36.86 -50.70
C GLU A 753 25.62 36.21 -52.08
N TYR A 754 24.62 35.43 -52.51
CA TYR A 754 24.57 34.88 -53.86
C TYR A 754 24.62 35.97 -54.93
N THR A 755 23.83 37.04 -54.78
CA THR A 755 23.78 38.15 -55.74
C THR A 755 25.13 38.86 -55.82
N ARG A 756 25.84 39.00 -54.68
CA ARG A 756 27.20 39.54 -54.63
C ARG A 756 28.19 38.64 -55.36
N ILE A 757 28.17 37.34 -55.10
CA ILE A 757 29.04 36.33 -55.76
C ILE A 757 28.82 36.36 -57.27
N PHE A 758 27.55 36.31 -57.71
CA PHE A 758 27.17 36.36 -59.11
C PHE A 758 27.70 37.64 -59.77
N SER A 759 27.47 38.80 -59.15
CA SER A 759 27.89 40.09 -59.69
C SER A 759 29.41 40.21 -59.82
N TYR A 760 30.16 39.67 -58.86
CA TYR A 760 31.63 39.71 -58.89
C TYR A 760 32.21 38.77 -59.95
N LEU A 761 31.73 37.52 -60.03
CA LEU A 761 32.23 36.52 -60.98
C LEU A 761 31.92 36.86 -62.43
N THR A 762 30.78 37.51 -62.68
CA THR A 762 30.29 37.89 -64.02
C THR A 762 30.64 39.35 -64.39
N HIS A 763 31.38 40.04 -63.54
CA HIS A 763 31.69 41.45 -63.75
C HIS A 763 32.43 41.66 -65.09
N PRO A 764 32.03 42.64 -65.94
CA PRO A 764 32.60 42.80 -67.29
C PRO A 764 34.10 43.07 -67.33
N ARG A 765 34.66 43.62 -66.25
CA ARG A 765 36.11 43.89 -66.10
C ARG A 765 36.91 42.71 -65.55
N MET A 766 36.26 41.58 -65.27
CA MET A 766 36.94 40.39 -64.77
C MET A 766 37.85 39.82 -65.86
N PHE A 767 39.15 39.78 -65.59
CA PHE A 767 40.13 39.24 -66.53
C PHE A 767 41.20 38.45 -65.78
N ILE A 768 41.43 37.22 -66.24
CA ILE A 768 42.53 36.34 -65.78
C ILE A 768 43.30 35.87 -67.02
N PRO A 769 44.59 36.25 -67.17
CA PRO A 769 45.41 35.82 -68.29
C PRO A 769 45.69 34.31 -68.23
N ALA A 770 45.94 33.70 -69.40
CA ALA A 770 46.18 32.26 -69.49
C ALA A 770 47.45 31.80 -68.74
N SER A 771 48.39 32.71 -68.48
CA SER A 771 49.61 32.47 -67.70
C SER A 771 49.33 32.12 -66.23
N ILE A 772 48.16 32.50 -65.69
CA ILE A 772 47.75 32.21 -64.32
C ILE A 772 46.72 31.08 -64.34
N SER A 773 47.17 29.89 -64.73
CA SER A 773 46.31 28.75 -65.06
C SER A 773 45.41 28.31 -63.90
N GLN A 774 45.92 28.29 -62.66
CA GLN A 774 45.17 27.82 -61.50
C GLN A 774 43.93 28.71 -61.20
N LEU A 775 44.11 30.03 -61.07
CA LEU A 775 42.98 30.94 -60.83
C LEU A 775 41.98 30.93 -61.99
N LYS A 776 42.44 30.74 -63.23
CA LYS A 776 41.57 30.64 -64.40
C LYS A 776 40.69 29.40 -64.34
N VAL A 777 41.25 28.25 -63.94
CA VAL A 777 40.49 27.00 -63.75
C VAL A 777 39.50 27.14 -62.59
N GLU A 778 39.89 27.76 -61.48
CA GLU A 778 39.01 28.00 -60.34
C GLU A 778 37.84 28.93 -60.69
N HIS A 779 38.11 30.03 -61.41
CA HIS A 779 37.08 30.94 -61.92
C HIS A 779 36.11 30.23 -62.86
N GLN A 780 36.61 29.44 -63.81
CA GLN A 780 35.77 28.67 -64.72
C GLN A 780 34.91 27.65 -63.97
N ARG A 781 35.47 26.93 -62.99
CA ARG A 781 34.72 25.99 -62.15
C ARG A 781 33.60 26.69 -61.38
N LEU A 782 33.83 27.89 -60.87
CA LEU A 782 32.80 28.68 -60.19
C LEU A 782 31.72 29.16 -61.16
N LEU A 783 32.07 29.56 -62.38
CA LEU A 783 31.12 29.90 -63.44
C LEU A 783 30.27 28.70 -63.85
N ASP A 784 30.88 27.53 -64.03
CA ASP A 784 30.16 26.28 -64.31
C ASP A 784 29.21 25.92 -63.16
N GLY A 785 29.62 26.17 -61.92
CA GLY A 785 28.76 26.07 -60.75
C GLY A 785 27.60 27.07 -60.73
N LEU A 786 27.77 28.30 -61.25
CA LEU A 786 26.67 29.26 -61.44
C LEU A 786 25.66 28.77 -62.47
N LEU A 787 26.12 28.11 -63.55
CA LEU A 787 25.22 27.52 -64.54
C LEU A 787 24.35 26.42 -63.95
N ASN A 788 24.86 25.71 -62.94
CA ASN A 788 24.17 24.63 -62.25
C ASN A 788 23.67 25.02 -60.84
N ILE A 789 23.53 26.32 -60.57
CA ILE A 789 23.27 26.83 -59.21
C ILE A 789 21.95 26.31 -58.63
N GLY A 790 20.94 26.08 -59.48
CA GLY A 790 19.67 25.49 -59.07
C GLY A 790 19.87 24.14 -58.36
N ASN A 791 20.69 23.25 -58.94
CA ASN A 791 20.98 21.96 -58.34
C ASN A 791 21.82 22.07 -57.06
N VAL A 792 22.73 23.05 -56.98
CA VAL A 792 23.52 23.33 -55.77
C VAL A 792 22.58 23.75 -54.63
N ILE A 793 21.58 24.59 -54.91
CA ILE A 793 20.60 25.03 -53.91
C ILE A 793 19.69 23.88 -53.50
N LEU A 794 19.12 23.13 -54.45
CA LEU A 794 18.20 22.01 -54.18
C LEU A 794 18.86 20.90 -53.35
N LYS A 795 20.18 20.72 -53.45
CA LYS A 795 20.96 19.75 -52.65
C LYS A 795 21.47 20.31 -51.32
N GLY A 796 21.23 21.58 -51.01
CA GLY A 796 21.75 22.23 -49.80
C GLY A 796 23.27 22.47 -49.83
N GLU A 797 23.89 22.50 -51.00
CA GLU A 797 25.35 22.59 -51.19
C GLU A 797 25.85 24.04 -51.36
N PHE A 798 24.98 25.04 -51.24
CA PHE A 798 25.32 26.45 -51.44
C PHE A 798 26.44 26.95 -50.50
N GLU A 799 26.47 26.46 -49.26
CA GLU A 799 27.57 26.75 -48.33
C GLU A 799 28.95 26.30 -48.85
N GLY A 800 29.01 25.12 -49.46
CA GLY A 800 30.24 24.62 -50.08
C GLY A 800 30.64 25.48 -51.27
N TYR A 801 29.67 25.89 -52.09
CA TYR A 801 29.88 26.80 -53.21
C TYR A 801 30.39 28.17 -52.75
N LYS A 802 29.78 28.76 -51.71
CA LYS A 802 30.19 30.01 -51.07
C LYS A 802 31.64 29.95 -50.59
N ARG A 803 32.04 28.88 -49.89
CA ARG A 803 33.44 28.70 -49.46
C ARG A 803 34.41 28.66 -50.64
N ASN A 804 34.08 27.93 -51.70
CA ASN A 804 34.92 27.86 -52.90
C ASN A 804 35.08 29.24 -53.56
N PHE A 805 34.02 30.05 -53.57
CA PHE A 805 34.11 31.44 -54.03
C PHE A 805 35.09 32.27 -53.20
N TYR A 806 35.02 32.20 -51.86
CA TYR A 806 35.91 33.00 -51.00
C TYR A 806 37.38 32.61 -51.15
N VAL A 807 37.69 31.32 -51.31
CA VAL A 807 39.05 30.84 -51.61
C VAL A 807 39.56 31.46 -52.91
N PHE A 808 38.75 31.41 -53.97
CA PHE A 808 39.08 32.04 -55.25
C PHE A 808 39.23 33.56 -55.12
N TYR A 809 38.30 34.21 -54.41
CA TYR A 809 38.23 35.65 -54.26
C TYR A 809 39.47 36.20 -53.54
N GLU A 810 39.89 35.59 -52.45
CA GLU A 810 41.13 35.95 -51.73
C GLU A 810 42.38 35.67 -52.57
N GLY A 811 42.40 34.55 -53.28
CA GLY A 811 43.48 34.19 -54.20
C GLY A 811 43.63 35.21 -55.33
N TYR A 812 42.53 35.55 -55.99
CA TYR A 812 42.49 36.55 -57.06
C TYR A 812 42.93 37.93 -56.57
N GLN A 813 42.42 38.38 -55.42
CA GLN A 813 42.81 39.67 -54.83
C GLN A 813 44.31 39.74 -54.56
N SER A 814 44.86 38.70 -53.95
CA SER A 814 46.28 38.63 -53.61
C SER A 814 47.14 38.68 -54.87
N THR A 815 46.80 37.90 -55.89
CA THR A 815 47.52 37.89 -57.17
C THR A 815 47.38 39.21 -57.93
N TYR A 816 46.19 39.81 -57.97
CA TYR A 816 45.97 41.10 -58.62
C TYR A 816 46.77 42.22 -57.94
N ILE A 817 46.75 42.29 -56.60
CA ILE A 817 47.48 43.31 -55.84
C ILE A 817 48.98 43.16 -56.05
N ALA A 818 49.51 41.93 -56.00
CA ALA A 818 50.93 41.68 -56.21
C ALA A 818 51.38 42.11 -57.62
N ALA A 819 50.66 41.66 -58.65
CA ALA A 819 50.98 42.00 -60.04
C ALA A 819 50.83 43.51 -60.33
N HIS A 820 49.84 44.17 -59.72
CA HIS A 820 49.69 45.62 -59.83
C HIS A 820 50.84 46.37 -59.15
N GLN A 821 51.28 45.93 -57.95
CA GLN A 821 52.44 46.53 -57.27
C GLN A 821 53.73 46.32 -58.06
N GLU A 822 53.91 45.15 -58.65
CA GLU A 822 55.05 44.84 -59.53
C GLU A 822 55.04 45.72 -60.79
N PHE A 823 53.90 45.86 -61.46
CA PHE A 823 53.76 46.70 -62.66
C PHE A 823 54.17 48.16 -62.41
N TYR A 824 53.67 48.78 -61.34
CA TYR A 824 54.05 50.17 -60.99
C TYR A 824 55.38 50.29 -60.23
N GLY A 825 55.95 49.16 -59.81
CA GLY A 825 57.28 49.05 -59.22
C GLY A 825 58.40 48.95 -60.26
N ASP A 826 58.05 48.72 -61.54
CA ASP A 826 58.96 48.66 -62.67
C ASP A 826 59.87 49.89 -62.73
N GLU A 827 61.14 49.65 -63.10
CA GLU A 827 62.18 50.67 -63.18
C GLU A 827 61.77 51.84 -64.10
N TYR A 828 60.95 51.57 -65.11
CA TYR A 828 60.39 52.58 -66.00
C TYR A 828 59.68 53.71 -65.25
N PHE A 829 58.79 53.40 -64.30
CA PHE A 829 58.01 54.41 -63.57
C PHE A 829 58.88 55.23 -62.61
N GLN A 830 59.90 54.61 -62.01
CA GLN A 830 60.89 55.31 -61.19
C GLN A 830 61.73 56.28 -62.02
N ARG A 831 62.21 55.83 -63.18
CA ARG A 831 63.02 56.66 -64.08
C ARG A 831 62.22 57.80 -64.71
N ILE A 832 61.00 57.55 -65.19
CA ILE A 832 60.12 58.59 -65.74
C ILE A 832 59.78 59.66 -64.72
N SER A 833 59.43 59.28 -63.48
CA SER A 833 59.16 60.26 -62.42
C SER A 833 60.42 61.06 -62.01
N GLY A 834 61.61 60.50 -62.21
CA GLY A 834 62.91 61.14 -61.99
C GLY A 834 63.40 62.09 -63.09
N ILE A 835 62.83 62.07 -64.31
CA ILE A 835 63.30 62.91 -65.44
C ILE A 835 63.27 64.41 -65.09
N ARG A 836 62.26 64.88 -64.35
CA ARG A 836 62.16 66.29 -63.93
C ARG A 836 63.26 66.71 -62.94
N GLN A 837 63.99 65.76 -62.36
CA GLN A 837 65.05 65.99 -61.39
C GLN A 837 66.45 65.90 -62.02
N THR A 838 66.55 65.58 -63.32
CA THR A 838 67.84 65.51 -64.01
C THR A 838 68.41 66.90 -64.28
N ILE A 839 69.74 66.97 -64.38
CA ILE A 839 70.45 68.23 -64.63
C ILE A 839 70.09 68.76 -66.01
N GLU A 840 69.92 67.87 -66.98
CA GLU A 840 69.54 68.16 -68.37
C GLU A 840 68.15 68.81 -68.43
N TYR A 841 67.18 68.30 -67.67
CA TYR A 841 65.86 68.92 -67.58
C TYR A 841 65.93 70.34 -66.99
N GLY A 842 66.62 70.51 -65.86
CA GLY A 842 66.77 71.84 -65.24
C GLY A 842 67.55 72.84 -66.10
N LEU A 843 68.50 72.37 -66.92
CA LEU A 843 69.21 73.19 -67.90
C LEU A 843 68.29 73.60 -69.05
N LEU A 844 67.55 72.67 -69.65
CA LEU A 844 66.62 72.98 -70.73
C LEU A 844 65.49 73.91 -70.24
N GLU A 845 64.99 73.70 -69.02
CA GLU A 845 64.00 74.58 -68.39
C GLU A 845 64.53 76.02 -68.28
N ARG A 846 65.75 76.22 -67.78
CA ARG A 846 66.38 77.54 -67.73
C ARG A 846 66.61 78.13 -69.12
N LEU A 847 67.07 77.34 -70.08
CA LEU A 847 67.32 77.80 -71.45
C LEU A 847 66.03 78.17 -72.19
N SER A 848 64.93 77.45 -71.92
CA SER A 848 63.61 77.74 -72.50
C SER A 848 63.05 79.11 -72.09
N THR A 849 63.53 79.70 -70.99
CA THR A 849 63.17 81.08 -70.58
C THR A 849 63.71 82.15 -71.53
N LEU A 850 64.72 81.81 -72.34
CA LEU A 850 65.27 82.68 -73.36
C LEU A 850 64.33 82.72 -74.57
N SER A 851 63.27 83.52 -74.47
CA SER A 851 62.24 83.74 -75.51
C SER A 851 62.78 84.26 -76.86
N LEU A 852 64.06 84.62 -76.91
CA LEU A 852 64.76 85.10 -78.11
C LEU A 852 65.17 83.96 -79.07
N ILE A 853 65.20 82.71 -78.59
CA ILE A 853 65.64 81.53 -79.34
C ILE A 853 64.51 80.51 -79.41
N VAL A 854 64.15 80.08 -80.62
CA VAL A 854 63.16 79.04 -80.87
C VAL A 854 63.88 77.78 -81.33
N VAL A 855 63.67 76.67 -80.63
CA VAL A 855 64.26 75.36 -80.94
C VAL A 855 63.18 74.31 -81.22
N LYS A 856 63.55 73.20 -81.85
CA LYS A 856 62.62 72.12 -82.22
C LYS A 856 62.33 71.20 -81.03
N ASN A 857 63.33 71.00 -80.18
CA ASN A 857 63.26 70.13 -79.00
C ASN A 857 63.19 70.97 -77.71
N ASP A 858 62.16 71.81 -77.59
CA ASP A 858 61.95 72.67 -76.43
C ASP A 858 61.23 71.93 -75.28
N LEU A 859 61.24 72.52 -74.08
CA LEU A 859 60.66 71.99 -72.85
C LEU A 859 59.19 71.55 -73.04
N VAL A 860 58.40 72.28 -73.84
CA VAL A 860 57.00 71.94 -74.13
C VAL A 860 56.85 70.54 -74.72
N ARG A 861 57.76 70.13 -75.60
CA ARG A 861 57.73 68.81 -76.24
C ARG A 861 58.11 67.69 -75.26
N VAL A 862 59.07 67.96 -74.37
CA VAL A 862 59.45 67.03 -73.30
C VAL A 862 58.30 66.87 -72.31
N GLU A 863 57.65 67.97 -71.93
CA GLU A 863 56.45 67.99 -71.08
C GLU A 863 55.28 67.21 -71.70
N GLN A 864 55.09 67.28 -73.01
CA GLN A 864 54.08 66.49 -73.70
C GLN A 864 54.35 64.98 -73.58
N LEU A 865 55.58 64.54 -73.83
CA LEU A 865 55.97 63.13 -73.69
C LEU A 865 55.86 62.62 -72.24
N LEU A 866 56.19 63.47 -71.26
CA LEU A 866 56.00 63.15 -69.84
C LEU A 866 54.52 63.06 -69.44
N ARG A 867 53.62 63.82 -70.07
CA ARG A 867 52.17 63.70 -69.87
C ARG A 867 51.56 62.46 -70.54
N GLU A 868 52.13 62.04 -71.67
CA GLU A 868 51.73 60.80 -72.38
C GLU A 868 52.19 59.54 -71.62
N SER A 869 53.06 59.68 -70.61
CA SER A 869 53.54 58.58 -69.79
C SER A 869 52.54 58.20 -68.68
N PRO A 870 52.31 56.91 -68.40
CA PRO A 870 51.33 56.47 -67.40
C PRO A 870 51.72 56.92 -65.97
N SER A 871 50.74 57.40 -65.20
CA SER A 871 50.95 57.84 -63.81
C SER A 871 50.90 56.67 -62.82
N ILE A 872 51.77 56.70 -61.79
CA ILE A 872 51.78 55.71 -60.70
C ILE A 872 50.43 55.72 -59.96
N CYS A 873 49.80 54.56 -59.83
CA CYS A 873 48.56 54.39 -59.07
C CYS A 873 48.83 54.38 -57.54
N ARG A 874 48.11 55.22 -56.78
CA ARG A 874 48.18 55.30 -55.30
C ARG A 874 46.86 54.97 -54.59
N ARG A 875 45.95 54.28 -55.27
CA ARG A 875 44.62 53.97 -54.74
C ARG A 875 44.64 52.84 -53.72
N ASN A 876 43.62 52.75 -52.87
CA ASN A 876 43.47 51.66 -51.91
C ASN A 876 43.00 50.38 -52.62
N LEU A 877 43.96 49.60 -53.12
CA LEU A 877 43.69 48.37 -53.89
C LEU A 877 42.87 47.34 -53.10
N ARG A 878 43.14 47.15 -51.80
CA ARG A 878 42.37 46.19 -50.99
C ARG A 878 40.90 46.58 -50.87
N GLY A 879 40.61 47.88 -50.79
CA GLY A 879 39.24 48.39 -50.77
C GLY A 879 38.55 48.26 -52.14
N GLU A 880 39.23 48.65 -53.22
CA GLU A 880 38.62 48.65 -54.57
C GLU A 880 38.43 47.24 -55.15
N ILE A 881 39.44 46.37 -55.04
CA ILE A 881 39.34 44.98 -55.54
C ILE A 881 38.34 44.17 -54.70
N GLY A 882 37.95 44.68 -53.53
CA GLY A 882 36.83 44.17 -52.75
C GLY A 882 35.48 44.20 -53.46
N PHE A 883 35.27 45.17 -54.34
CA PHE A 883 33.96 45.43 -54.96
C PHE A 883 33.99 45.28 -56.49
N SER A 884 35.14 45.44 -57.12
CA SER A 884 35.34 45.31 -58.57
C SER A 884 36.61 44.51 -58.84
N PRO A 885 36.62 43.53 -59.75
CA PRO A 885 37.81 42.72 -60.02
C PRO A 885 38.97 43.50 -60.65
N GLN A 886 38.75 44.77 -61.02
CA GLN A 886 39.75 45.63 -61.61
C GLN A 886 39.85 46.96 -60.84
N CYS A 887 41.08 47.41 -60.61
CA CYS A 887 41.37 48.73 -60.08
C CYS A 887 40.92 49.79 -61.08
N SER A 888 40.35 50.89 -60.57
CA SER A 888 39.85 51.95 -61.42
C SER A 888 40.98 52.81 -62.07
N CYS A 889 42.25 52.47 -61.86
CA CYS A 889 43.39 53.00 -62.63
C CYS A 889 43.48 52.41 -64.06
N GLY A 890 42.78 51.32 -64.34
CA GLY A 890 42.75 50.69 -65.66
C GLY A 890 43.72 49.52 -65.86
N TYR A 891 44.58 49.20 -64.87
CA TYR A 891 45.48 48.04 -64.91
C TYR A 891 44.71 46.72 -65.06
N LYS A 892 45.19 45.82 -65.92
CA LYS A 892 44.71 44.45 -66.06
C LYS A 892 45.85 43.48 -65.74
N LEU A 893 45.49 42.33 -65.17
CA LEU A 893 46.44 41.26 -64.91
C LEU A 893 47.13 40.83 -66.22
N GLY A 894 48.46 40.97 -66.26
CA GLY A 894 49.29 40.67 -67.43
C GLY A 894 49.59 41.87 -68.34
N ASP A 895 49.16 43.09 -67.98
CA ASP A 895 49.61 44.30 -68.66
C ASP A 895 51.13 44.47 -68.51
N THR A 896 51.78 44.88 -69.59
CA THR A 896 53.21 45.22 -69.63
C THR A 896 53.39 46.72 -69.75
N VAL A 897 54.47 47.26 -69.18
CA VAL A 897 54.72 48.70 -69.20
C VAL A 897 54.90 49.18 -70.64
N SER A 898 54.06 50.10 -71.09
CA SER A 898 54.15 50.73 -72.40
C SER A 898 54.10 52.25 -72.27
N GLY A 899 55.10 52.94 -72.80
CA GLY A 899 55.14 54.40 -72.88
C GLY A 899 56.38 54.87 -73.64
N PRO A 900 56.56 56.18 -73.84
CA PRO A 900 57.69 56.73 -74.58
C PRO A 900 59.03 56.28 -73.96
N GLY A 901 60.02 56.00 -74.82
CA GLY A 901 61.32 55.50 -74.39
C GLY A 901 62.05 56.55 -73.54
N ILE A 902 62.51 56.17 -72.35
CA ILE A 902 63.24 57.10 -71.46
C ILE A 902 64.46 57.70 -72.17
N GLU A 903 65.19 56.88 -72.93
CA GLU A 903 66.33 57.35 -73.73
C GLU A 903 65.91 58.34 -74.83
N GLU A 904 64.73 58.18 -75.41
CA GLU A 904 64.19 59.11 -76.40
C GLU A 904 63.91 60.48 -75.76
N ILE A 905 63.29 60.49 -74.57
CA ILE A 905 63.04 61.73 -73.80
C ILE A 905 64.37 62.39 -73.41
N MET A 906 65.35 61.61 -72.94
CA MET A 906 66.69 62.12 -72.60
C MET A 906 67.45 62.65 -73.83
N ASN A 907 67.33 62.00 -74.98
CA ASN A 907 67.93 62.48 -76.22
C ASN A 907 67.29 63.78 -76.70
N ILE A 908 65.97 63.93 -76.55
CA ILE A 908 65.26 65.18 -76.84
C ILE A 908 65.73 66.29 -75.88
N LEU A 909 65.90 65.99 -74.59
CA LEU A 909 66.44 66.93 -73.60
C LEU A 909 67.83 67.44 -73.99
N VAL A 910 68.76 66.53 -74.28
CA VAL A 910 70.13 66.88 -74.67
C VAL A 910 70.16 67.62 -76.02
N SER A 911 69.38 67.17 -76.99
CA SER A 911 69.28 67.83 -78.30
C SER A 911 68.71 69.24 -78.17
N GLY A 912 67.70 69.43 -77.32
CA GLY A 912 67.14 70.75 -77.00
C GLY A 912 68.18 71.71 -76.42
N ILE A 913 68.99 71.24 -75.45
CA ILE A 913 70.09 72.04 -74.88
C ILE A 913 71.10 72.41 -75.97
N GLY A 914 71.50 71.45 -76.81
CA GLY A 914 72.41 71.67 -77.93
C GLY A 914 71.86 72.69 -78.94
N GLU A 915 70.58 72.58 -79.29
CA GLU A 915 69.89 73.52 -80.18
C GLU A 915 69.87 74.94 -79.59
N TYR A 916 69.62 75.08 -78.28
CA TYR A 916 69.67 76.37 -77.59
C TYR A 916 71.08 76.96 -77.57
N ILE A 917 72.12 76.15 -77.31
CA ILE A 917 73.52 76.60 -77.33
C ILE A 917 73.95 77.01 -78.74
N CYS A 918 73.62 76.22 -79.77
CA CYS A 918 73.89 76.59 -81.16
C CYS A 918 73.11 77.86 -81.57
N GLY A 919 71.87 77.99 -81.10
CA GLY A 919 71.06 79.20 -81.23
C GLY A 919 71.78 80.42 -80.66
N LEU A 920 72.31 80.33 -79.43
CA LEU A 920 73.07 81.38 -78.75
C LEU A 920 74.36 81.76 -79.47
N GLN A 921 75.02 80.81 -80.13
CA GLN A 921 76.26 81.03 -80.88
C GLN A 921 76.04 81.64 -82.28
N SER A 922 74.80 81.68 -82.77
CA SER A 922 74.49 82.25 -84.08
C SER A 922 74.70 83.77 -84.10
N GLY A 923 75.25 84.31 -85.20
CA GLY A 923 75.50 85.76 -85.33
C GLY A 923 74.26 86.62 -85.10
N LYS A 924 73.08 86.14 -85.52
CA LYS A 924 71.77 86.79 -85.28
C LYS A 924 71.34 86.79 -83.81
N ALA A 925 71.68 85.76 -83.03
CA ALA A 925 71.37 85.74 -81.60
C ALA A 925 72.34 86.61 -80.81
N ARG A 926 73.61 86.69 -81.22
CA ARG A 926 74.62 87.59 -80.64
C ARG A 926 74.22 89.06 -80.81
N GLU A 927 73.69 89.42 -81.99
CA GLU A 927 73.14 90.75 -82.27
C GLU A 927 71.91 91.06 -81.41
N LYS A 928 70.97 90.11 -81.30
CA LYS A 928 69.79 90.25 -80.42
C LYS A 928 70.14 90.28 -78.93
N LEU A 929 71.14 89.53 -78.48
CA LEU A 929 71.66 89.55 -77.11
C LEU A 929 72.45 90.81 -76.82
N GLU A 930 73.20 91.38 -77.76
CA GLU A 930 73.84 92.69 -77.60
C GLU A 930 72.79 93.81 -77.54
N ILE A 931 71.71 93.72 -78.30
CA ILE A 931 70.57 94.65 -78.21
C ILE A 931 69.85 94.48 -76.86
N TYR A 932 69.59 93.24 -76.43
CA TYR A 932 68.95 92.94 -75.15
C TYR A 932 69.82 93.31 -73.95
N MET A 933 71.14 93.08 -74.04
CA MET A 933 72.13 93.52 -73.05
C MET A 933 72.33 95.04 -73.06
N ARG A 934 72.27 95.71 -74.22
CA ARG A 934 72.25 97.18 -74.29
C ARG A 934 71.01 97.75 -73.60
N HIS A 935 69.85 97.17 -73.86
CA HIS A 935 68.61 97.47 -73.15
C HIS A 935 68.70 97.21 -71.64
N LEU A 936 69.44 96.19 -71.21
CA LEU A 936 69.73 95.92 -69.79
C LEU A 936 70.83 96.83 -69.21
N SER A 937 71.75 97.38 -70.00
CA SER A 937 72.82 98.30 -69.56
C SER A 937 72.42 99.78 -69.54
N GLU A 938 71.38 100.19 -70.27
CA GLU A 938 70.71 101.49 -70.12
C GLU A 938 69.77 101.54 -68.89
N LEU A 939 69.54 100.39 -68.26
CA LEU A 939 68.80 100.23 -67.00
C LEU A 939 69.79 100.01 -65.83
N SER A 940 70.54 101.04 -65.42
CA SER A 940 71.33 101.01 -64.19
C SER A 940 70.62 101.71 -63.01
N MET A 941 69.58 101.08 -62.48
CA MET A 941 69.21 101.11 -61.05
C MET A 941 68.73 99.70 -60.71
N LEU A 942 69.39 98.86 -59.90
CA LEU A 942 69.96 99.09 -58.57
C LEU A 942 68.99 99.77 -57.60
N GLU A 943 67.81 99.16 -57.41
CA GLU A 943 67.09 99.29 -56.14
C GLU A 943 66.29 98.06 -55.66
N GLU A 944 66.51 96.85 -56.18
CA GLU A 944 65.97 95.61 -55.55
C GLU A 944 66.99 94.48 -55.39
N CYS A 945 68.28 94.82 -55.22
CA CYS A 945 69.24 93.99 -54.49
C CYS A 945 69.26 94.33 -52.98
N LYS A 946 68.10 94.66 -52.40
CA LYS A 946 67.96 94.91 -50.95
C LYS A 946 67.02 93.94 -50.23
N VAL A 947 66.72 92.77 -50.82
CA VAL A 947 66.04 91.66 -50.11
C VAL A 947 66.59 90.28 -50.53
N PHE A 948 67.92 90.13 -50.61
CA PHE A 948 68.53 88.78 -50.53
C PHE A 948 69.38 88.56 -49.27
N VAL A 949 69.37 89.47 -48.30
CA VAL A 949 70.07 89.24 -47.02
C VAL A 949 69.16 89.56 -45.85
N ASP A 950 68.22 88.66 -45.59
CA ASP A 950 68.06 88.10 -44.25
C ASP A 950 67.33 86.73 -44.30
N ARG A 951 68.14 85.68 -44.09
CA ARG A 951 67.86 84.42 -43.35
C ARG A 951 66.49 83.74 -43.58
N ARG A 952 66.41 82.58 -44.24
CA ARG A 952 66.88 81.23 -43.82
C ARG A 952 66.50 80.84 -42.38
N TYR A 953 65.63 79.82 -42.28
CA TYR A 953 65.43 78.80 -41.23
C TYR A 953 64.90 79.19 -39.84
N ASP A 954 63.64 78.81 -39.58
CA ASP A 954 63.16 77.77 -38.63
C ASP A 954 61.61 77.82 -38.67
N GLY A 955 60.79 76.76 -38.69
CA GLY A 955 60.94 75.40 -38.20
C GLY A 955 59.74 75.08 -37.27
N THR A 956 59.12 73.90 -37.45
CA THR A 956 58.17 73.19 -36.54
C THR A 956 56.69 73.60 -36.54
N ASN A 957 55.68 72.71 -36.44
CA ASN A 957 55.55 71.27 -36.17
C ASN A 957 54.10 70.87 -36.56
N LYS A 958 53.76 69.67 -37.07
CA LYS A 958 54.34 68.33 -36.94
C LYS A 958 54.14 67.53 -38.23
#